data_AF-A0A1F6KRM2-F1
#
_entry.id   AF-A0A1F6KRM2-F1
#
_cell.length_a   1.000
_cell.length_b   1.000
_cell.length_c   1.000
_cell.angle_alpha   90.00
_cell.angle_beta   90.00
_cell.angle_gamma   90.00
#
_symmetry.space_group_name_H-M   'P 1'
#
loop_
_entity.id
_entity.type
_entity.pdbx_description
1 polymer ?
#
loop_
_entity_poly.entity_id
_entity_poly.type
_entity_poly.pdbx_seq_one_letter_code
_entity_poly.pdbx_strand_id
1 'polypeptide(L)'
;MPNVPTNVTAAASCTNSTSTQVLVNWNAVTGATSYDVRYKRSALDSSAWTNPVNTTNTQRNITGLGFGTSYDFQVRAKNTAGNSSYSNTVSATTQSQSTCAPNPPPNTPNPSATSQCTSSTVSRIDISWSAVSGASDYQVRYRRTNQGTGVGTWTRPSTTTSNSYSITGLPVSTAYYYQVRARNSGGASGWSTRRTITTASGANCAACGTARELRGRVFRDNNGNGVRNAGENYLNGYTIEKWRDPSLADNAVDCQGSTNKESVNTQRINAVGGNGSYRFFNLEQGNNYRVRLVIPQGFECTTGNNCDITNINLNQNRTNNFGIRPATATYTVTGNVFVDDNQDGDKDTGENNYTETSVAVLATSSTGNTYNATVSGGAYTISSLPSGTYTVTYTNIPSGYRFTHPGGGNSYPGVSLPCNVQADTGDSIATCTGSQGVQDLNFGINNSRSCIQAAGGSIRMDSGYDCELPPDPPGGCDTSSPVISTPTSDAGVVYSGDNPSNFGSSATLNPNILNVDRLSSGEPFAPVIPRTIRTRYGYILANVRQAKLEEKSLTSPVNYCGAGGTTANCNLSSSIPEGVYVVNGPLNITGSGRFTFSDGTASNINNYVILASGEITIGKEIWVGNNSNALFASGADIRVLPNVGESDPESSTANLKGFYSADRNFIIESYKNCPAQDDKRLNIEGSIIANGGLSGGGVILDRSLCANLNKCPALSVKINPRLILSSPGILKVPSYIWKEVAP
;
A
#
# COMPACT_ATOMS: atom_id res chain seq x y z
N MET A 1 47.41 -43.42 21.95
CA MET A 1 46.30 -42.59 22.48
C MET A 1 46.45 -41.17 21.96
N PRO A 2 45.35 -40.43 21.68
CA PRO A 2 45.41 -39.07 21.16
C PRO A 2 45.91 -38.07 22.23
N ASN A 3 46.41 -36.91 21.80
CA ASN A 3 46.82 -35.84 22.71
C ASN A 3 45.62 -35.23 23.47
N VAL A 4 45.88 -34.57 24.58
CA VAL A 4 44.85 -33.86 25.37
C VAL A 4 44.35 -32.64 24.57
N PRO A 5 43.02 -32.39 24.47
CA PRO A 5 42.48 -31.19 23.82
C PRO A 5 43.02 -29.88 24.44
N THR A 6 43.36 -28.92 23.59
CA THR A 6 43.86 -27.58 23.99
C THR A 6 42.89 -26.48 23.56
N ASN A 7 43.07 -25.27 24.11
CA ASN A 7 42.20 -24.11 23.88
C ASN A 7 40.72 -24.42 24.17
N VAL A 8 40.47 -25.18 25.23
CA VAL A 8 39.11 -25.40 25.70
C VAL A 8 38.55 -24.07 26.18
N THR A 9 37.35 -23.70 25.73
CA THR A 9 36.64 -22.50 26.15
C THR A 9 35.18 -22.85 26.41
N ALA A 10 34.52 -22.11 27.29
CA ALA A 10 33.11 -22.30 27.63
C ALA A 10 32.39 -20.96 27.63
N ALA A 11 31.31 -20.85 26.84
CA ALA A 11 30.51 -19.63 26.70
C ALA A 11 29.04 -19.90 27.01
N ALA A 12 28.49 -19.20 28.00
CA ALA A 12 27.10 -19.35 28.41
C ALA A 12 26.15 -18.50 27.57
N SER A 13 24.95 -19.02 27.29
CA SER A 13 23.86 -18.28 26.65
C SER A 13 22.48 -18.74 27.13
N CYS A 14 21.45 -17.92 26.91
CA CYS A 14 20.06 -18.26 27.21
C CYS A 14 19.47 -19.10 26.06
N THR A 15 18.69 -20.14 26.37
CA THR A 15 17.88 -20.85 25.36
C THR A 15 16.45 -20.32 25.29
N ASN A 16 15.88 -19.99 26.44
CA ASN A 16 14.55 -19.39 26.62
C ASN A 16 14.46 -18.87 28.07
N SER A 17 13.28 -18.42 28.49
CA SER A 17 13.04 -17.95 29.86
C SER A 17 13.02 -19.05 30.94
N THR A 18 13.20 -20.33 30.56
CA THR A 18 13.12 -21.47 31.48
C THR A 18 14.37 -22.37 31.50
N SER A 19 15.36 -22.14 30.63
CA SER A 19 16.62 -22.89 30.57
C SER A 19 17.79 -22.05 30.02
N THR A 20 19.01 -22.44 30.40
CA THR A 20 20.27 -21.91 29.85
C THR A 20 21.09 -23.02 29.20
N GLN A 21 22.12 -22.63 28.46
CA GLN A 21 23.08 -23.54 27.84
C GLN A 21 24.51 -23.00 27.93
N VAL A 22 25.50 -23.88 27.76
CA VAL A 22 26.91 -23.53 27.61
C VAL A 22 27.49 -24.23 26.39
N LEU A 23 28.07 -23.46 25.47
CA LEU A 23 28.85 -23.96 24.35
C LEU A 23 30.30 -24.16 24.80
N VAL A 24 30.78 -25.40 24.73
CA VAL A 24 32.17 -25.77 24.99
C VAL A 24 32.88 -26.00 23.66
N ASN A 25 33.99 -25.29 23.41
CA ASN A 25 34.77 -25.36 22.18
C ASN A 25 36.22 -25.76 22.48
N TRP A 26 36.88 -26.47 21.58
CA TRP A 26 38.30 -26.85 21.68
C TRP A 26 38.96 -26.99 20.31
N ASN A 27 40.29 -27.04 20.28
CA ASN A 27 41.04 -27.30 19.05
C ASN A 27 40.93 -28.78 18.63
N ALA A 28 40.87 -29.02 17.32
CA ALA A 28 40.95 -30.37 16.77
C ALA A 28 42.25 -31.08 17.19
N VAL A 29 42.14 -32.31 17.68
CA VAL A 29 43.28 -33.15 18.07
C VAL A 29 43.59 -34.14 16.94
N THR A 30 44.79 -34.06 16.38
CA THR A 30 45.27 -34.98 15.34
C THR A 30 45.16 -36.44 15.80
N GLY A 31 44.51 -37.28 15.00
CA GLY A 31 44.31 -38.70 15.28
C GLY A 31 43.18 -39.03 16.26
N ALA A 32 42.39 -38.04 16.71
CA ALA A 32 41.15 -38.28 17.46
C ALA A 32 39.98 -38.55 16.50
N THR A 33 39.15 -39.54 16.82
CA THR A 33 37.91 -39.87 16.06
C THR A 33 36.65 -39.33 16.75
N SER A 34 36.70 -39.06 18.05
CA SER A 34 35.62 -38.40 18.81
C SER A 34 36.15 -37.77 20.10
N TYR A 35 35.29 -37.03 20.79
CA TYR A 35 35.56 -36.37 22.06
C TYR A 35 34.47 -36.68 23.07
N ASP A 36 34.83 -36.70 24.36
CA ASP A 36 33.90 -36.78 25.47
C ASP A 36 33.94 -35.48 26.28
N VAL A 37 32.80 -34.86 26.50
CA VAL A 37 32.63 -33.66 27.34
C VAL A 37 31.92 -34.03 28.63
N ARG A 38 32.46 -33.65 29.78
CA ARG A 38 31.80 -33.81 31.08
C ARG A 38 31.72 -32.48 31.80
N TYR A 39 30.72 -32.32 32.67
CA TYR A 39 30.55 -31.11 33.44
C TYR A 39 30.13 -31.38 34.90
N LYS A 40 30.28 -30.39 35.77
CA LYS A 40 29.78 -30.38 37.15
C LYS A 40 29.47 -28.95 37.60
N ARG A 41 28.74 -28.75 38.71
CA ARG A 41 28.53 -27.39 39.27
C ARG A 41 29.78 -26.95 40.03
N SER A 42 30.33 -25.77 39.71
CA SER A 42 31.59 -25.27 40.29
C SER A 42 31.49 -25.02 41.80
N ALA A 43 30.33 -24.57 42.30
CA ALA A 43 30.11 -24.22 43.72
C ALA A 43 29.99 -25.43 44.67
N LEU A 44 30.06 -26.66 44.13
CA LEU A 44 29.98 -27.90 44.90
C LEU A 44 31.22 -28.73 44.59
N ASP A 45 32.30 -28.52 45.36
CA ASP A 45 33.55 -29.26 45.17
C ASP A 45 33.38 -30.79 45.28
N SER A 46 32.34 -31.25 46.00
CA SER A 46 31.94 -32.65 46.14
C SER A 46 31.02 -33.19 45.03
N SER A 47 30.66 -32.39 44.02
CA SER A 47 29.79 -32.86 42.93
C SER A 47 30.53 -33.78 41.96
N ALA A 48 29.98 -34.98 41.74
CA ALA A 48 30.48 -35.91 40.74
C ALA A 48 30.33 -35.30 39.34
N TRP A 49 31.34 -35.54 38.49
CA TRP A 49 31.22 -35.22 37.07
C TRP A 49 30.06 -35.99 36.45
N THR A 50 29.33 -35.38 35.53
CA THR A 50 28.30 -36.07 34.76
C THR A 50 28.90 -37.21 33.93
N ASN A 51 28.04 -38.16 33.55
CA ASN A 51 28.40 -39.12 32.49
C ASN A 51 28.86 -38.35 31.25
N PRO A 52 30.00 -38.71 30.64
CA PRO A 52 30.54 -37.94 29.53
C PRO A 52 29.65 -38.00 28.30
N VAL A 53 29.41 -36.84 27.69
CA VAL A 53 28.63 -36.69 26.46
C VAL A 53 29.59 -36.76 25.27
N ASN A 54 29.37 -37.74 24.40
CA ASN A 54 30.21 -37.95 23.22
C ASN A 54 29.84 -37.01 22.05
N THR A 55 30.83 -36.58 21.28
CA THR A 55 30.64 -35.87 20.01
C THR A 55 31.82 -36.10 19.06
N THR A 56 31.57 -36.06 17.75
CA THR A 56 32.61 -36.08 16.71
C THR A 56 33.08 -34.67 16.33
N ASN A 57 32.37 -33.62 16.77
CA ASN A 57 32.71 -32.23 16.50
C ASN A 57 33.74 -31.69 17.50
N THR A 58 34.34 -30.54 17.18
CA THR A 58 35.24 -29.78 18.08
C THR A 58 34.50 -28.79 18.99
N GLN A 59 33.18 -28.94 19.08
CA GLN A 59 32.32 -28.14 19.93
C GLN A 59 31.12 -28.95 20.41
N ARG A 60 30.64 -28.65 21.62
CA ARG A 60 29.42 -29.23 22.17
C ARG A 60 28.64 -28.23 23.00
N ASN A 61 27.35 -28.12 22.69
CA ASN A 61 26.42 -27.36 23.49
C ASN A 61 25.80 -28.23 24.59
N ILE A 62 25.87 -27.78 25.83
CA ILE A 62 25.31 -28.43 27.02
C ILE A 62 24.09 -27.61 27.45
N THR A 63 22.89 -28.18 27.29
CA THR A 63 21.60 -27.52 27.55
C THR A 63 20.99 -27.96 28.88
N GLY A 64 19.93 -27.29 29.34
CA GLY A 64 19.21 -27.64 30.56
C GLY A 64 19.96 -27.25 31.84
N LEU A 65 20.90 -26.31 31.74
CA LEU A 65 21.66 -25.82 32.88
C LEU A 65 20.83 -24.80 33.67
N GLY A 66 20.97 -24.81 35.00
CA GLY A 66 20.27 -23.88 35.89
C GLY A 66 20.76 -22.45 35.71
N PHE A 67 19.90 -21.45 35.92
CA PHE A 67 20.25 -20.03 35.82
C PHE A 67 21.25 -19.58 36.88
N GLY A 68 22.08 -18.58 36.56
CA GLY A 68 23.01 -17.94 37.50
C GLY A 68 24.01 -18.91 38.16
N THR A 69 24.23 -20.08 37.56
CA THR A 69 24.97 -21.18 38.17
C THR A 69 26.28 -21.37 37.43
N SER A 70 27.39 -21.42 38.16
CA SER A 70 28.70 -21.73 37.56
C SER A 70 28.88 -23.23 37.36
N TYR A 71 29.35 -23.60 36.18
CA TYR A 71 29.63 -24.98 35.78
C TYR A 71 31.07 -25.11 35.31
N ASP A 72 31.70 -26.22 35.67
CA ASP A 72 33.02 -26.63 35.24
C ASP A 72 32.90 -27.66 34.13
N PHE A 73 33.76 -27.58 33.12
CA PHE A 73 33.77 -28.43 31.94
C PHE A 73 35.17 -28.99 31.68
N GLN A 74 35.22 -30.23 31.20
CA GLN A 74 36.43 -30.88 30.74
C GLN A 74 36.16 -31.69 29.48
N VAL A 75 37.15 -31.75 28.60
CA VAL A 75 37.07 -32.47 27.33
C VAL A 75 38.24 -33.45 27.23
N ARG A 76 38.00 -34.64 26.69
CA ARG A 76 39.07 -35.58 26.31
C ARG A 76 38.88 -36.06 24.87
N ALA A 77 39.98 -36.38 24.21
CA ALA A 77 39.98 -36.96 22.86
C ALA A 77 39.99 -38.50 22.93
N LYS A 78 39.45 -39.15 21.90
CA LYS A 78 39.31 -40.61 21.80
C LYS A 78 39.68 -41.11 20.43
N ASN A 79 40.30 -42.27 20.37
CA ASN A 79 40.40 -43.08 19.17
C ASN A 79 40.43 -44.57 19.54
N THR A 80 40.66 -45.44 18.56
CA THR A 80 40.71 -46.90 18.76
C THR A 80 41.83 -47.37 19.69
N ALA A 81 42.91 -46.58 19.84
CA ALA A 81 43.99 -46.86 20.78
C ALA A 81 43.70 -46.42 22.22
N GLY A 82 42.53 -45.81 22.48
CA GLY A 82 42.06 -45.40 23.80
C GLY A 82 41.81 -43.89 23.95
N ASN A 83 41.63 -43.46 25.20
CA ASN A 83 41.25 -42.08 25.55
C ASN A 83 42.47 -41.29 26.04
N SER A 84 42.52 -39.99 25.72
CA SER A 84 43.44 -39.07 26.38
C SER A 84 43.04 -38.82 27.84
N SER A 85 43.93 -38.22 28.63
CA SER A 85 43.53 -37.50 29.85
C SER A 85 42.53 -36.37 29.53
N TYR A 86 41.74 -35.97 30.52
CA TYR A 86 40.89 -34.79 30.39
C TYR A 86 41.73 -33.51 30.34
N SER A 87 41.24 -32.50 29.62
CA SER A 87 41.80 -31.16 29.57
C SER A 87 41.86 -30.51 30.95
N ASN A 88 42.53 -29.36 31.02
CA ASN A 88 42.31 -28.42 32.13
C ASN A 88 40.81 -28.08 32.24
N THR A 89 40.37 -27.81 33.47
CA THR A 89 39.00 -27.37 33.74
C THR A 89 38.79 -25.96 33.21
N VAL A 90 37.66 -25.74 32.54
CA VAL A 90 37.17 -24.40 32.19
C VAL A 90 35.81 -24.18 32.82
N SER A 91 35.52 -22.95 33.24
CA SER A 91 34.27 -22.64 33.94
C SER A 91 33.46 -21.60 33.18
N ALA A 92 32.14 -21.75 33.19
CA ALA A 92 31.21 -20.75 32.68
C ALA A 92 30.04 -20.58 33.66
N THR A 93 29.69 -19.33 33.95
CA THR A 93 28.50 -19.01 34.73
C THR A 93 27.34 -18.74 33.79
N THR A 94 26.25 -19.49 33.95
CA THR A 94 25.03 -19.28 33.18
C THR A 94 24.38 -17.95 33.54
N GLN A 95 23.71 -17.34 32.56
CA GLN A 95 23.01 -16.08 32.76
C GLN A 95 21.91 -16.22 33.83
N SER A 96 21.62 -15.15 34.55
CA SER A 96 20.53 -15.11 35.53
C SER A 96 19.16 -15.28 34.86
N GLN A 97 18.14 -15.68 35.62
CA GLN A 97 16.78 -15.81 35.05
C GLN A 97 16.23 -14.46 34.57
N SER A 98 16.55 -13.36 35.28
CA SER A 98 16.18 -12.01 34.89
C SER A 98 16.80 -11.55 33.58
N THR A 99 18.04 -11.95 33.29
CA THR A 99 18.72 -11.64 32.01
C THR A 99 18.22 -12.48 30.84
N CYS A 100 17.59 -13.63 31.10
CA CYS A 100 17.03 -14.51 30.07
C CYS A 100 15.51 -14.32 29.86
N ALA A 101 14.86 -13.45 30.62
CA ALA A 101 13.47 -13.10 30.40
C ALA A 101 13.34 -12.25 29.12
N PRO A 102 12.24 -12.38 28.35
CA PRO A 102 12.01 -11.47 27.23
C PRO A 102 11.86 -10.03 27.74
N ASN A 103 12.01 -9.02 26.87
CA ASN A 103 11.69 -7.66 27.28
C ASN A 103 10.17 -7.53 27.52
N PRO A 104 9.73 -6.69 28.48
CA PRO A 104 8.31 -6.34 28.63
C PRO A 104 7.75 -5.82 27.29
N PRO A 105 6.44 -6.01 27.01
CA PRO A 105 5.86 -5.51 25.78
C PRO A 105 6.12 -3.99 25.62
N PRO A 106 6.63 -3.51 24.47
CA PRO A 106 7.12 -2.14 24.35
C PRO A 106 5.98 -1.11 24.31
N ASN A 107 4.80 -1.52 23.84
CA ASN A 107 3.67 -0.62 23.65
C ASN A 107 2.59 -0.82 24.72
N THR A 108 1.90 0.26 25.07
CA THR A 108 0.68 0.19 25.89
C THR A 108 -0.53 -0.04 24.98
N PRO A 109 -1.53 -0.85 25.39
CA PRO A 109 -2.79 -0.97 24.65
C PRO A 109 -3.48 0.40 24.47
N ASN A 110 -4.23 0.59 23.39
CA ASN A 110 -5.11 1.73 23.18
C ASN A 110 -6.57 1.29 23.37
N PRO A 111 -7.12 1.33 24.59
CA PRO A 111 -8.43 0.79 24.85
C PRO A 111 -9.55 1.77 24.51
N SER A 112 -10.64 1.25 23.97
CA SER A 112 -11.95 1.90 23.88
C SER A 112 -12.94 1.13 24.75
N ALA A 113 -14.05 1.78 25.11
CA ALA A 113 -15.06 1.14 25.92
C ALA A 113 -16.48 1.56 25.51
N THR A 114 -17.42 0.65 25.72
CA THR A 114 -18.86 0.90 25.60
C THR A 114 -19.54 0.56 26.92
N SER A 115 -20.71 1.15 27.19
CA SER A 115 -21.52 0.84 28.36
C SER A 115 -22.83 0.20 27.93
N GLN A 116 -23.30 -0.80 28.68
CA GLN A 116 -24.56 -1.49 28.43
C GLN A 116 -25.36 -1.68 29.73
N CYS A 117 -26.67 -1.50 29.66
CA CYS A 117 -27.57 -1.81 30.79
C CYS A 117 -27.62 -3.32 31.03
N THR A 118 -27.59 -3.73 32.29
CA THR A 118 -27.80 -5.14 32.71
C THR A 118 -29.08 -5.30 33.51
N SER A 119 -29.52 -4.25 34.21
CA SER A 119 -30.82 -4.13 34.87
C SER A 119 -31.20 -2.65 34.98
N SER A 120 -32.34 -2.34 35.59
CA SER A 120 -32.77 -0.95 35.84
C SER A 120 -31.81 -0.13 36.69
N THR A 121 -30.95 -0.76 37.49
CA THR A 121 -30.02 -0.09 38.41
C THR A 121 -28.54 -0.42 38.17
N VAL A 122 -28.25 -1.38 37.29
CA VAL A 122 -26.91 -1.92 37.07
C VAL A 122 -26.56 -1.96 35.58
N SER A 123 -25.30 -1.66 35.29
CA SER A 123 -24.69 -1.64 33.97
C SER A 123 -23.41 -2.47 33.94
N ARG A 124 -22.91 -2.72 32.73
CA ARG A 124 -21.56 -3.21 32.47
C ARG A 124 -20.82 -2.29 31.52
N ILE A 125 -19.49 -2.28 31.63
CA ILE A 125 -18.58 -1.64 30.69
C ILE A 125 -17.82 -2.73 29.94
N ASP A 126 -17.83 -2.68 28.62
CA ASP A 126 -17.01 -3.55 27.78
C ASP A 126 -15.84 -2.77 27.23
N ILE A 127 -14.63 -3.22 27.55
CA ILE A 127 -13.38 -2.59 27.12
C ILE A 127 -12.75 -3.48 26.06
N SER A 128 -12.31 -2.91 24.95
CA SER A 128 -11.58 -3.62 23.89
C SER A 128 -10.34 -2.85 23.44
N TRP A 129 -9.33 -3.56 22.94
CA TRP A 129 -8.07 -2.99 22.46
C TRP A 129 -7.42 -3.90 21.41
N SER A 130 -6.60 -3.33 20.53
CA SER A 130 -5.81 -4.11 19.58
C SER A 130 -4.71 -4.93 20.28
N ALA A 131 -4.34 -6.07 19.70
CA ALA A 131 -3.27 -6.89 20.23
C ALA A 131 -1.92 -6.14 20.23
N VAL A 132 -1.20 -6.25 21.34
CA VAL A 132 0.14 -5.68 21.51
C VAL A 132 1.16 -6.78 21.21
N SER A 133 2.07 -6.52 20.28
CA SER A 133 3.16 -7.44 19.94
C SER A 133 4.00 -7.79 21.18
N GLY A 134 4.30 -9.08 21.35
CA GLY A 134 5.06 -9.60 22.48
C GLY A 134 4.28 -9.74 23.79
N ALA A 135 2.97 -9.46 23.82
CA ALA A 135 2.12 -9.66 24.99
C ALA A 135 1.55 -11.09 25.05
N SER A 136 1.61 -11.74 26.22
CA SER A 136 0.95 -13.01 26.51
C SER A 136 -0.38 -12.85 27.24
N ASP A 137 -0.54 -11.77 28.00
CA ASP A 137 -1.80 -11.41 28.66
C ASP A 137 -1.92 -9.88 28.83
N TYR A 138 -3.09 -9.44 29.31
CA TYR A 138 -3.39 -8.05 29.61
C TYR A 138 -3.95 -7.91 31.01
N GLN A 139 -3.76 -6.73 31.60
CA GLN A 139 -4.40 -6.36 32.85
C GLN A 139 -5.25 -5.11 32.71
N VAL A 140 -6.41 -5.12 33.35
CA VAL A 140 -7.38 -4.03 33.34
C VAL A 140 -7.63 -3.55 34.77
N ARG A 141 -7.66 -2.23 34.97
CA ARG A 141 -8.08 -1.62 36.24
C ARG A 141 -9.03 -0.45 35.99
N TYR A 142 -9.89 -0.17 36.95
CA TYR A 142 -10.86 0.91 36.88
C TYR A 142 -11.07 1.57 38.24
N ARG A 143 -11.62 2.78 38.26
CA ARG A 143 -12.09 3.50 39.47
C ARG A 143 -13.13 4.54 39.10
N ARG A 144 -13.97 4.96 40.05
CA ARG A 144 -14.94 6.05 39.83
C ARG A 144 -14.22 7.40 39.63
N THR A 145 -14.82 8.31 38.84
CA THR A 145 -14.27 9.66 38.59
C THR A 145 -14.73 10.73 39.59
N ASN A 146 -15.86 10.48 40.28
CA ASN A 146 -16.49 11.17 41.44
C ASN A 146 -17.82 11.91 41.16
N GLN A 147 -18.87 11.47 41.86
CA GLN A 147 -19.92 12.28 42.52
C GLN A 147 -20.29 11.57 43.84
N GLY A 148 -19.97 12.14 45.02
CA GLY A 148 -20.32 11.61 46.36
C GLY A 148 -19.20 10.93 47.19
N THR A 149 -19.51 10.61 48.47
CA THR A 149 -18.61 9.97 49.45
C THR A 149 -18.11 8.59 48.96
N GLY A 150 -16.80 8.36 49.02
CA GLY A 150 -16.16 7.12 48.55
C GLY A 150 -15.47 7.22 47.18
N VAL A 151 -14.57 8.19 47.02
CA VAL A 151 -13.61 8.24 45.89
C VAL A 151 -12.80 6.93 45.90
N GLY A 152 -13.05 6.06 44.92
CA GLY A 152 -12.44 4.74 44.89
C GLY A 152 -10.95 4.79 44.52
N THR A 153 -10.13 4.03 45.23
CA THR A 153 -8.81 3.62 44.75
C THR A 153 -8.96 2.78 43.47
N TRP A 154 -7.91 2.70 42.65
CA TRP A 154 -7.90 1.75 41.53
C TRP A 154 -8.22 0.34 42.02
N THR A 155 -9.10 -0.36 41.30
CA THR A 155 -9.36 -1.77 41.57
C THR A 155 -8.09 -2.60 41.40
N ARG A 156 -8.05 -3.76 42.09
CA ARG A 156 -6.98 -4.74 41.87
C ARG A 156 -7.01 -5.15 40.38
N PRO A 157 -5.88 -5.08 39.65
CA PRO A 157 -5.86 -5.41 38.23
C PRO A 157 -6.40 -6.81 37.93
N SER A 158 -7.40 -6.89 37.05
CA SER A 158 -7.91 -8.15 36.51
C SER A 158 -7.09 -8.57 35.31
N THR A 159 -6.76 -9.86 35.18
CA THR A 159 -5.98 -10.39 34.06
C THR A 159 -6.88 -11.09 33.04
N THR A 160 -6.58 -10.93 31.75
CA THR A 160 -7.25 -11.63 30.63
C THR A 160 -6.24 -11.94 29.51
N THR A 161 -6.41 -13.06 28.82
CA THR A 161 -5.64 -13.38 27.60
C THR A 161 -6.33 -12.87 26.34
N SER A 162 -7.60 -12.45 26.43
CA SER A 162 -8.36 -11.86 25.33
C SER A 162 -8.06 -10.38 25.14
N ASN A 163 -8.35 -9.87 23.94
CA ASN A 163 -8.26 -8.46 23.58
C ASN A 163 -9.44 -7.60 24.05
N SER A 164 -10.18 -8.10 25.03
CA SER A 164 -11.34 -7.45 25.62
C SER A 164 -11.55 -7.89 27.06
N TYR A 165 -12.26 -7.06 27.82
CA TYR A 165 -12.66 -7.33 29.19
C TYR A 165 -13.94 -6.62 29.56
N SER A 166 -14.88 -7.35 30.17
CA SER A 166 -16.16 -6.81 30.63
C SER A 166 -16.15 -6.61 32.14
N ILE A 167 -16.46 -5.39 32.58
CA ILE A 167 -16.66 -5.02 33.98
C ILE A 167 -18.16 -4.97 34.23
N THR A 168 -18.68 -5.89 35.03
CA THR A 168 -20.11 -6.00 35.34
C THR A 168 -20.44 -5.43 36.72
N GLY A 169 -21.73 -5.26 37.04
CA GLY A 169 -22.15 -4.88 38.39
C GLY A 169 -21.97 -3.40 38.72
N LEU A 170 -21.85 -2.53 37.72
CA LEU A 170 -21.57 -1.11 37.92
C LEU A 170 -22.87 -0.31 38.03
N PRO A 171 -23.04 0.58 39.03
CA PRO A 171 -24.19 1.47 39.07
C PRO A 171 -24.32 2.29 37.78
N VAL A 172 -25.56 2.52 37.37
CA VAL A 172 -25.94 3.38 36.23
C VAL A 172 -25.57 4.84 36.48
N SER A 173 -25.52 5.65 35.43
CA SER A 173 -25.17 7.09 35.47
C SER A 173 -23.87 7.43 36.22
N THR A 174 -22.91 6.49 36.27
CA THR A 174 -21.70 6.61 37.08
C THR A 174 -20.47 6.63 36.18
N ALA A 175 -19.63 7.65 36.33
CA ALA A 175 -18.41 7.79 35.54
C ALA A 175 -17.23 7.03 36.16
N TYR A 176 -16.47 6.35 35.28
CA TYR A 176 -15.30 5.55 35.60
C TYR A 176 -14.09 5.96 34.77
N TYR A 177 -12.93 6.00 35.41
CA TYR A 177 -11.64 5.91 34.75
C TYR A 177 -11.25 4.44 34.56
N TYR A 178 -10.68 4.09 33.41
CA TYR A 178 -10.11 2.77 33.15
C TYR A 178 -8.75 2.85 32.44
N GLN A 179 -7.94 1.83 32.64
CA GLN A 179 -6.62 1.65 32.00
C GLN A 179 -6.36 0.17 31.73
N VAL A 180 -5.59 -0.10 30.68
CA VAL A 180 -5.14 -1.44 30.30
C VAL A 180 -3.63 -1.45 30.14
N ARG A 181 -2.95 -2.54 30.52
CA ARG A 181 -1.53 -2.77 30.22
C ARG A 181 -1.31 -4.16 29.67
N ALA A 182 -0.27 -4.31 28.85
CA ALA A 182 0.15 -5.60 28.30
C ALA A 182 1.21 -6.24 29.20
N ARG A 183 1.30 -7.57 29.24
CA ARG A 183 2.36 -8.28 29.96
C ARG A 183 2.89 -9.48 29.19
N ASN A 184 4.10 -9.88 29.54
CA ASN A 184 4.68 -11.17 29.23
C ASN A 184 5.53 -11.66 30.41
N SER A 185 6.27 -12.77 30.23
CA SER A 185 7.18 -13.30 31.25
C SER A 185 8.34 -12.37 31.61
N GLY A 186 8.60 -11.36 30.77
CA GLY A 186 9.55 -10.27 30.97
C GLY A 186 9.08 -9.16 31.89
N GLY A 187 7.76 -9.06 32.11
CA GLY A 187 7.15 -7.99 32.90
C GLY A 187 5.96 -7.35 32.21
N ALA A 188 5.51 -6.23 32.76
CA ALA A 188 4.37 -5.47 32.26
C ALA A 188 4.83 -4.20 31.55
N SER A 189 4.10 -3.81 30.51
CA SER A 189 4.22 -2.47 29.95
C SER A 189 3.66 -1.42 30.91
N GLY A 190 3.84 -0.13 30.56
CA GLY A 190 3.14 0.96 31.21
C GLY A 190 1.61 0.80 31.14
N TRP A 191 0.88 1.47 32.02
CA TRP A 191 -0.56 1.59 31.86
C TRP A 191 -0.87 2.48 30.65
N SER A 192 -1.87 2.11 29.86
CA SER A 192 -2.41 2.96 28.80
C SER A 192 -2.74 4.36 29.32
N THR A 193 -2.88 5.32 28.42
CA THR A 193 -3.50 6.61 28.77
C THR A 193 -4.84 6.37 29.46
N ARG A 194 -5.11 7.17 30.50
CA ARG A 194 -6.34 7.06 31.28
C ARG A 194 -7.50 7.46 30.39
N ARG A 195 -8.48 6.57 30.25
CA ARG A 195 -9.73 6.84 29.53
C ARG A 195 -10.88 6.98 30.52
N THR A 196 -11.94 7.66 30.12
CA THR A 196 -13.15 7.87 30.91
C THR A 196 -14.35 7.30 30.17
N ILE A 197 -15.29 6.71 30.91
CA ILE A 197 -16.60 6.32 30.40
C ILE A 197 -17.65 6.52 31.49
N THR A 198 -18.83 6.99 31.11
CA THR A 198 -20.00 7.07 31.99
C THR A 198 -20.91 5.89 31.70
N THR A 199 -21.29 5.15 32.75
CA THR A 199 -22.26 4.07 32.59
C THR A 199 -23.61 4.62 32.15
N ALA A 200 -24.36 3.79 31.41
CA ALA A 200 -25.64 4.14 30.83
C ALA A 200 -26.60 4.77 31.86
N SER A 201 -27.42 5.72 31.40
CA SER A 201 -28.26 6.52 32.32
C SER A 201 -29.29 5.65 33.02
N GLY A 202 -29.62 5.98 34.27
CA GLY A 202 -30.67 5.28 35.03
C GLY A 202 -32.04 5.33 34.36
N ALA A 203 -32.37 6.42 33.65
CA ALA A 203 -33.60 6.51 32.85
C ALA A 203 -33.58 5.56 31.65
N ASN A 204 -32.44 5.45 30.96
CA ASN A 204 -32.26 4.53 29.83
C ASN A 204 -32.34 3.08 30.30
N CYS A 205 -31.72 2.75 31.43
CA CYS A 205 -31.75 1.39 31.96
C CYS A 205 -33.09 1.00 32.60
N ALA A 206 -33.86 1.96 33.15
CA ALA A 206 -35.22 1.73 33.63
C ALA A 206 -36.20 1.40 32.48
N ALA A 207 -35.99 1.99 31.30
CA ALA A 207 -36.74 1.64 30.09
C ALA A 207 -36.44 0.22 29.58
N CYS A 208 -35.28 -0.36 29.90
CA CYS A 208 -34.90 -1.72 29.49
C CYS A 208 -35.47 -2.84 30.40
N GLY A 209 -36.33 -2.53 31.37
CA GLY A 209 -36.95 -3.50 32.30
C GLY A 209 -37.89 -4.53 31.66
N THR A 210 -38.14 -4.47 30.34
CA THR A 210 -39.03 -5.37 29.60
C THR A 210 -38.36 -6.11 28.42
N ALA A 211 -37.06 -6.42 28.53
CA ALA A 211 -36.29 -7.17 27.52
C ALA A 211 -37.08 -8.32 26.85
N ARG A 212 -37.20 -8.25 25.51
CA ARG A 212 -37.78 -9.32 24.66
C ARG A 212 -36.67 -10.12 23.98
N GLU A 213 -37.02 -11.32 23.53
CA GLU A 213 -36.11 -12.17 22.76
C GLU A 213 -36.66 -12.47 21.37
N LEU A 214 -35.73 -12.63 20.43
CA LEU A 214 -35.97 -13.08 19.08
C LEU A 214 -35.12 -14.32 18.85
N ARG A 215 -35.79 -15.45 18.69
CA ARG A 215 -35.13 -16.76 18.59
C ARG A 215 -35.64 -17.54 17.41
N GLY A 216 -34.98 -18.64 17.09
CA GLY A 216 -35.42 -19.51 16.02
C GLY A 216 -34.51 -20.70 15.82
N ARG A 217 -34.81 -21.45 14.77
CA ARG A 217 -34.02 -22.58 14.31
C ARG A 217 -33.86 -22.58 12.80
N VAL A 218 -32.74 -23.10 12.32
CA VAL A 218 -32.51 -23.41 10.90
C VAL A 218 -32.77 -24.91 10.69
N PHE A 219 -33.54 -25.27 9.66
CA PHE A 219 -33.88 -26.65 9.35
C PHE A 219 -33.80 -26.94 7.85
N ARG A 220 -33.60 -28.21 7.52
CA ARG A 220 -33.64 -28.71 6.14
C ARG A 220 -35.08 -28.92 5.73
N ASP A 221 -35.55 -28.15 4.77
CA ASP A 221 -36.91 -28.21 4.25
C ASP A 221 -36.94 -28.97 2.92
N ASN A 222 -37.12 -30.29 2.99
CA ASN A 222 -36.94 -31.14 1.80
C ASN A 222 -38.05 -30.94 0.77
N ASN A 223 -39.25 -30.56 1.19
CA ASN A 223 -40.39 -30.37 0.30
C ASN A 223 -40.58 -28.90 -0.13
N GLY A 224 -39.88 -27.96 0.51
CA GLY A 224 -39.84 -26.54 0.19
C GLY A 224 -41.12 -25.78 0.53
N ASN A 225 -41.90 -26.26 1.49
CA ASN A 225 -43.14 -25.60 1.90
C ASN A 225 -42.94 -24.49 2.95
N GLY A 226 -41.70 -24.25 3.40
CA GLY A 226 -41.32 -23.27 4.41
C GLY A 226 -41.62 -23.68 5.84
N VAL A 227 -42.05 -24.92 6.09
CA VAL A 227 -42.53 -25.45 7.36
C VAL A 227 -41.81 -26.73 7.73
N ARG A 228 -41.33 -26.84 8.97
CA ARG A 228 -40.62 -28.02 9.43
C ARG A 228 -41.56 -29.23 9.62
N ASN A 229 -41.42 -30.25 8.79
CA ASN A 229 -42.18 -31.51 8.84
C ASN A 229 -41.44 -32.63 9.61
N ALA A 230 -42.14 -33.74 9.86
CA ALA A 230 -41.54 -34.95 10.43
C ALA A 230 -40.54 -35.55 9.44
N GLY A 231 -39.31 -35.83 9.90
CA GLY A 231 -38.20 -36.29 9.04
C GLY A 231 -37.22 -35.18 8.61
N GLU A 232 -37.52 -33.92 8.94
CA GLU A 232 -36.64 -32.78 8.65
C GLU A 232 -35.73 -32.43 9.82
N ASN A 233 -34.43 -32.41 9.53
CA ASN A 233 -33.36 -32.22 10.50
C ASN A 233 -33.01 -30.75 10.69
N TYR A 234 -32.63 -30.39 11.92
CA TYR A 234 -32.07 -29.06 12.21
C TYR A 234 -30.62 -28.95 11.72
N LEU A 235 -30.25 -27.72 11.39
CA LEU A 235 -29.04 -27.39 10.64
C LEU A 235 -28.17 -26.43 11.46
N ASN A 236 -26.88 -26.75 11.63
CA ASN A 236 -25.92 -26.03 12.48
C ASN A 236 -24.87 -25.27 11.66
N GLY A 237 -24.23 -24.27 12.28
CA GLY A 237 -23.09 -23.57 11.67
C GLY A 237 -23.46 -22.49 10.65
N TYR A 238 -24.75 -22.15 10.55
CA TYR A 238 -25.24 -21.13 9.62
C TYR A 238 -25.34 -19.75 10.28
N THR A 239 -24.99 -18.70 9.54
CA THR A 239 -24.93 -17.33 10.03
C THR A 239 -26.29 -16.64 9.95
N ILE A 240 -26.75 -16.09 11.07
CA ILE A 240 -27.96 -15.27 11.18
C ILE A 240 -27.58 -13.84 11.50
N GLU A 241 -28.17 -12.90 10.76
CA GLU A 241 -27.98 -11.47 10.91
C GLU A 241 -29.27 -10.82 11.44
N LYS A 242 -29.13 -9.84 12.33
CA LYS A 242 -30.25 -9.05 12.88
C LYS A 242 -29.99 -7.57 12.69
N TRP A 243 -31.02 -6.82 12.29
CA TRP A 243 -31.06 -5.35 12.20
C TRP A 243 -32.26 -4.78 12.95
N ARG A 244 -32.18 -3.50 13.33
CA ARG A 244 -33.33 -2.68 13.75
C ARG A 244 -33.77 -1.87 12.53
N ASP A 245 -35.07 -1.79 12.24
CA ASP A 245 -35.58 -1.04 11.08
C ASP A 245 -35.70 0.46 11.41
N PRO A 246 -34.94 1.36 10.77
CA PRO A 246 -34.98 2.80 11.04
C PRO A 246 -36.19 3.52 10.40
N SER A 247 -36.90 2.87 9.46
CA SER A 247 -37.87 3.51 8.56
C SER A 247 -39.29 3.65 9.14
N LEU A 248 -39.55 3.13 10.34
CA LEU A 248 -40.84 3.21 11.01
C LEU A 248 -40.72 4.14 12.22
N ALA A 249 -41.61 5.15 12.30
CA ALA A 249 -41.55 6.24 13.27
C ALA A 249 -41.30 5.75 14.71
N ASP A 250 -40.13 6.11 15.21
CA ASP A 250 -39.51 5.59 16.42
C ASP A 250 -39.76 6.62 17.55
N ASN A 251 -40.83 6.43 18.34
CA ASN A 251 -41.18 7.33 19.46
C ASN A 251 -40.40 7.05 20.76
N ALA A 252 -39.17 6.53 20.69
CA ALA A 252 -38.38 6.23 21.89
C ALA A 252 -36.86 6.38 21.68
N VAL A 253 -36.18 6.87 22.72
CA VAL A 253 -34.71 6.94 22.84
C VAL A 253 -34.16 5.52 23.12
N ASP A 254 -33.15 5.08 22.37
CA ASP A 254 -32.50 3.76 22.47
C ASP A 254 -31.90 3.49 23.87
N CYS A 255 -32.00 2.23 24.36
CA CYS A 255 -31.43 1.73 25.61
C CYS A 255 -29.90 1.95 25.76
N GLN A 256 -29.19 2.24 24.66
CA GLN A 256 -27.76 2.53 24.62
C GLN A 256 -27.41 4.03 24.58
N GLY A 257 -28.40 4.92 24.51
CA GLY A 257 -28.16 6.36 24.42
C GLY A 257 -27.47 6.82 23.13
N SER A 258 -27.53 6.02 22.05
CA SER A 258 -26.98 6.39 20.75
C SER A 258 -27.91 7.36 20.02
N THR A 259 -27.39 8.53 19.61
CA THR A 259 -28.06 9.44 18.67
C THR A 259 -27.81 9.09 17.21
N ASN A 260 -26.90 8.14 16.93
CA ASN A 260 -26.51 7.76 15.56
C ASN A 260 -27.24 6.47 15.16
N LYS A 261 -28.28 6.62 14.35
CA LYS A 261 -29.22 5.55 13.96
C LYS A 261 -28.74 4.64 12.82
N GLU A 262 -27.51 4.77 12.31
CA GLU A 262 -27.08 4.05 11.08
C GLU A 262 -25.85 3.14 11.17
N SER A 263 -25.10 3.05 12.28
CA SER A 263 -23.83 2.28 12.27
C SER A 263 -23.63 1.18 13.32
N VAL A 264 -24.61 0.87 14.18
CA VAL A 264 -24.41 -0.07 15.31
C VAL A 264 -25.33 -1.30 15.33
N ASN A 265 -26.27 -1.46 14.39
CA ASN A 265 -27.37 -2.41 14.59
C ASN A 265 -27.23 -3.81 13.98
N THR A 266 -26.17 -4.11 13.23
CA THR A 266 -25.95 -5.46 12.65
C THR A 266 -25.30 -6.39 13.66
N GLN A 267 -26.05 -7.34 14.21
CA GLN A 267 -25.51 -8.41 15.03
C GLN A 267 -25.50 -9.71 14.24
N ARG A 268 -24.33 -10.36 14.15
CA ARG A 268 -24.17 -11.68 13.53
C ARG A 268 -24.00 -12.75 14.60
N ILE A 269 -24.76 -13.82 14.52
CA ILE A 269 -24.57 -15.02 15.34
C ILE A 269 -24.63 -16.26 14.45
N ASN A 270 -23.81 -17.26 14.76
CA ASN A 270 -23.95 -18.56 14.14
C ASN A 270 -25.01 -19.36 14.91
N ALA A 271 -25.82 -20.16 14.22
CA ALA A 271 -26.69 -21.14 14.87
C ALA A 271 -25.82 -22.08 15.72
N VAL A 272 -25.99 -22.02 17.04
CA VAL A 272 -25.14 -22.65 18.06
C VAL A 272 -25.90 -23.75 18.81
N GLY A 273 -25.28 -24.93 18.91
CA GLY A 273 -25.81 -26.11 19.61
C GLY A 273 -26.33 -27.20 18.67
N GLY A 274 -26.47 -28.45 19.14
CA GLY A 274 -26.85 -29.63 18.35
C GLY A 274 -28.29 -29.67 17.80
N ASN A 275 -28.97 -28.52 17.67
CA ASN A 275 -30.37 -28.40 17.27
C ASN A 275 -30.68 -27.17 16.38
N GLY A 276 -29.66 -26.56 15.78
CA GLY A 276 -29.79 -25.47 14.79
C GLY A 276 -30.36 -24.17 15.33
N SER A 277 -30.28 -23.92 16.64
CA SER A 277 -30.92 -22.76 17.27
C SER A 277 -30.08 -21.48 17.19
N TYR A 278 -30.76 -20.35 17.01
CA TYR A 278 -30.19 -19.02 17.17
C TYR A 278 -31.04 -18.20 18.15
N ARG A 279 -30.41 -17.26 18.86
CA ARG A 279 -31.08 -16.41 19.86
C ARG A 279 -30.44 -15.04 19.96
N PHE A 280 -31.24 -14.01 19.72
CA PHE A 280 -30.97 -12.62 20.09
C PHE A 280 -31.81 -12.29 21.33
N PHE A 281 -31.18 -11.77 22.38
CA PHE A 281 -31.81 -11.45 23.65
C PHE A 281 -31.54 -9.99 24.02
N ASN A 282 -32.28 -9.46 24.99
CA ASN A 282 -32.22 -8.04 25.38
C ASN A 282 -32.64 -7.08 24.26
N LEU A 283 -33.65 -7.46 23.47
CA LEU A 283 -34.21 -6.61 22.44
C LEU A 283 -35.29 -5.70 23.03
N GLU A 284 -35.30 -4.44 22.59
CA GLU A 284 -36.24 -3.42 23.05
C GLU A 284 -37.66 -3.75 22.59
N GLN A 285 -38.60 -3.64 23.53
CA GLN A 285 -40.02 -3.87 23.28
C GLN A 285 -40.61 -2.75 22.40
N GLY A 286 -41.54 -3.10 21.52
CA GLY A 286 -42.28 -2.13 20.70
C GLY A 286 -41.58 -1.72 19.40
N ASN A 287 -40.30 -2.06 19.26
CA ASN A 287 -39.52 -1.78 18.04
C ASN A 287 -39.68 -2.89 17.00
N ASN A 288 -39.44 -2.51 15.75
CA ASN A 288 -39.42 -3.42 14.60
C ASN A 288 -38.00 -3.86 14.28
N TYR A 289 -37.84 -5.17 14.10
CA TYR A 289 -36.57 -5.80 13.78
C TYR A 289 -36.64 -6.55 12.46
N ARG A 290 -35.49 -6.74 11.84
CA ARG A 290 -35.28 -7.59 10.66
C ARG A 290 -34.30 -8.70 11.05
N VAL A 291 -34.59 -9.94 10.66
CA VAL A 291 -33.67 -11.06 10.82
C VAL A 291 -33.52 -11.79 9.50
N ARG A 292 -32.29 -12.12 9.15
CA ARG A 292 -31.97 -12.80 7.91
C ARG A 292 -31.00 -13.96 8.13
N LEU A 293 -31.23 -15.05 7.43
CA LEU A 293 -30.24 -16.12 7.27
C LEU A 293 -29.33 -15.79 6.08
N VAL A 294 -28.01 -15.83 6.29
CA VAL A 294 -27.04 -15.83 5.19
C VAL A 294 -27.14 -17.18 4.49
N ILE A 295 -27.69 -17.17 3.27
CA ILE A 295 -27.95 -18.41 2.54
C ILE A 295 -26.61 -19.02 2.10
N PRO A 296 -26.36 -20.30 2.43
CA PRO A 296 -25.14 -20.99 1.99
C PRO A 296 -25.11 -21.18 0.48
N GLN A 297 -23.91 -21.21 -0.09
CA GLN A 297 -23.71 -21.50 -1.51
C GLN A 297 -24.36 -22.85 -1.89
N GLY A 298 -25.13 -22.86 -2.99
CA GLY A 298 -25.86 -24.04 -3.47
C GLY A 298 -27.17 -24.36 -2.74
N PHE A 299 -27.59 -23.54 -1.79
CA PHE A 299 -28.90 -23.66 -1.13
C PHE A 299 -29.83 -22.53 -1.56
N GLU A 300 -31.13 -22.82 -1.56
CA GLU A 300 -32.20 -21.82 -1.69
C GLU A 300 -33.01 -21.76 -0.39
N CYS A 301 -33.53 -20.57 -0.11
CA CYS A 301 -34.43 -20.39 1.02
C CYS A 301 -35.84 -20.86 0.65
N THR A 302 -36.47 -21.59 1.56
CA THR A 302 -37.87 -22.04 1.41
C THR A 302 -38.82 -21.29 2.35
N THR A 303 -38.28 -20.53 3.31
CA THR A 303 -39.06 -19.59 4.13
C THR A 303 -39.38 -18.32 3.35
N GLY A 304 -40.59 -17.79 3.53
CA GLY A 304 -41.05 -16.58 2.84
C GLY A 304 -40.08 -15.40 2.95
N ASN A 305 -40.15 -14.49 1.97
CA ASN A 305 -39.25 -13.34 1.82
C ASN A 305 -37.76 -13.73 1.73
N ASN A 306 -37.44 -14.88 1.13
CA ASN A 306 -36.07 -15.36 0.92
C ASN A 306 -35.22 -15.41 2.20
N CYS A 307 -35.83 -15.87 3.30
CA CYS A 307 -35.22 -15.97 4.63
C CYS A 307 -34.78 -14.61 5.18
N ASP A 308 -35.44 -13.55 4.76
CA ASP A 308 -35.27 -12.20 5.24
C ASP A 308 -36.59 -11.67 5.78
N ILE A 309 -36.77 -11.81 7.08
CA ILE A 309 -38.02 -11.49 7.76
C ILE A 309 -37.88 -10.08 8.32
N THR A 310 -38.60 -9.14 7.72
CA THR A 310 -38.69 -7.73 8.14
C THR A 310 -39.89 -7.50 9.07
N ASN A 311 -40.02 -6.27 9.61
CA ASN A 311 -41.19 -5.83 10.38
C ASN A 311 -41.54 -6.73 11.59
N ILE A 312 -40.53 -7.30 12.24
CA ILE A 312 -40.73 -8.11 13.44
C ILE A 312 -40.96 -7.17 14.62
N ASN A 313 -42.23 -6.88 14.89
CA ASN A 313 -42.60 -6.11 16.06
C ASN A 313 -42.40 -6.94 17.34
N LEU A 314 -41.51 -6.50 18.22
CA LEU A 314 -41.21 -7.19 19.49
C LEU A 314 -42.05 -6.65 20.64
N ASN A 315 -43.37 -6.79 20.60
CA ASN A 315 -44.22 -6.59 21.79
C ASN A 315 -44.11 -7.76 22.79
N GLN A 316 -43.75 -8.95 22.30
CA GLN A 316 -43.51 -10.18 23.04
C GLN A 316 -42.34 -10.96 22.43
N ASN A 317 -41.90 -12.03 23.09
CA ASN A 317 -40.87 -12.92 22.54
C ASN A 317 -41.36 -13.53 21.22
N ARG A 318 -40.51 -13.51 20.19
CA ARG A 318 -40.84 -14.00 18.85
C ARG A 318 -39.94 -15.17 18.46
N THR A 319 -40.53 -16.14 17.76
CA THR A 319 -39.80 -17.26 17.17
C THR A 319 -39.93 -17.20 15.65
N ASN A 320 -38.81 -17.16 14.92
CA ASN A 320 -38.78 -17.20 13.46
C ASN A 320 -37.82 -18.31 13.00
N ASN A 321 -38.33 -19.33 12.33
CA ASN A 321 -37.50 -20.42 11.83
C ASN A 321 -37.13 -20.16 10.37
N PHE A 322 -35.99 -20.71 9.93
CA PHE A 322 -35.55 -20.65 8.55
C PHE A 322 -35.40 -22.06 7.99
N GLY A 323 -36.18 -22.35 6.96
CA GLY A 323 -36.06 -23.53 6.11
C GLY A 323 -35.15 -23.22 4.92
N ILE A 324 -34.22 -24.13 4.66
CA ILE A 324 -33.39 -24.11 3.45
C ILE A 324 -33.36 -25.51 2.81
N ARG A 325 -33.15 -25.55 1.51
CA ARG A 325 -32.94 -26.79 0.76
C ARG A 325 -31.89 -26.60 -0.33
N PRO A 326 -31.28 -27.69 -0.83
CA PRO A 326 -30.43 -27.60 -2.02
C PRO A 326 -31.19 -26.96 -3.18
N ALA A 327 -30.58 -25.99 -3.86
CA ALA A 327 -31.21 -25.31 -4.99
C ALA A 327 -31.54 -26.31 -6.11
N THR A 328 -32.72 -26.15 -6.72
CA THR A 328 -33.21 -27.06 -7.79
C THR A 328 -32.38 -26.96 -9.08
N ALA A 329 -31.83 -25.77 -9.33
CA ALA A 329 -30.83 -25.52 -10.37
C ALA A 329 -29.83 -24.47 -9.86
N THR A 330 -28.57 -24.61 -10.24
CA THR A 330 -27.54 -23.61 -9.98
C THR A 330 -26.86 -23.17 -11.26
N TYR A 331 -26.54 -21.90 -11.34
CA TYR A 331 -25.88 -21.26 -12.47
C TYR A 331 -24.46 -20.82 -12.09
N THR A 332 -23.71 -20.44 -13.12
CA THR A 332 -22.37 -19.87 -12.96
C THR A 332 -22.30 -18.47 -13.56
N VAL A 333 -21.43 -17.64 -13.00
CA VAL A 333 -21.00 -16.38 -13.60
C VAL A 333 -19.48 -16.48 -13.78
N THR A 334 -19.02 -16.32 -15.01
CA THR A 334 -17.59 -16.37 -15.35
C THR A 334 -17.14 -15.11 -16.08
N GLY A 335 -15.87 -14.77 -15.92
CA GLY A 335 -15.23 -13.68 -16.64
C GLY A 335 -13.73 -13.63 -16.36
N ASN A 336 -13.07 -12.62 -16.90
CA ASN A 336 -11.66 -12.36 -16.70
C ASN A 336 -11.46 -10.99 -16.06
N VAL A 337 -10.48 -10.86 -15.17
CA VAL A 337 -9.84 -9.58 -14.87
C VAL A 337 -8.65 -9.45 -15.82
N PHE A 338 -8.64 -8.42 -16.65
CA PHE A 338 -7.63 -8.22 -17.69
C PHE A 338 -7.02 -6.82 -17.63
N VAL A 339 -5.81 -6.69 -18.16
CA VAL A 339 -5.16 -5.39 -18.33
C VAL A 339 -5.68 -4.77 -19.62
N ASP A 340 -6.53 -3.76 -19.45
CA ASP A 340 -7.21 -3.02 -20.51
C ASP A 340 -6.31 -1.85 -20.96
N ASP A 341 -5.38 -2.18 -21.86
CA ASP A 341 -4.28 -1.29 -22.26
C ASP A 341 -4.79 -0.10 -23.09
N ASN A 342 -5.82 -0.33 -23.91
CA ASN A 342 -6.40 0.68 -24.80
C ASN A 342 -7.61 1.45 -24.20
N GLN A 343 -8.10 1.02 -23.03
CA GLN A 343 -9.19 1.64 -22.27
C GLN A 343 -10.53 1.66 -23.01
N ASP A 344 -10.77 0.72 -23.90
CA ASP A 344 -12.08 0.56 -24.55
C ASP A 344 -13.04 -0.31 -23.73
N GLY A 345 -12.52 -1.02 -22.72
CA GLY A 345 -13.29 -1.90 -21.84
C GLY A 345 -13.52 -3.30 -22.40
N ASP A 346 -12.96 -3.60 -23.57
CA ASP A 346 -13.06 -4.88 -24.24
C ASP A 346 -11.77 -5.67 -24.09
N LYS A 347 -11.87 -6.99 -23.85
CA LYS A 347 -10.68 -7.83 -23.77
C LYS A 347 -10.19 -8.20 -25.17
N ASP A 348 -9.22 -7.45 -25.66
CA ASP A 348 -8.72 -7.54 -27.03
C ASP A 348 -7.68 -8.67 -27.27
N THR A 349 -7.43 -8.94 -28.56
CA THR A 349 -6.33 -9.82 -28.97
C THR A 349 -4.98 -9.15 -28.69
N GLY A 350 -4.37 -9.48 -27.55
CA GLY A 350 -3.09 -8.91 -27.10
C GLY A 350 -3.13 -8.54 -25.62
N GLU A 351 -4.33 -8.40 -25.05
CA GLU A 351 -4.52 -8.07 -23.64
C GLU A 351 -4.49 -9.32 -22.78
N ASN A 352 -3.62 -9.28 -21.78
CA ASN A 352 -3.38 -10.41 -20.91
C ASN A 352 -4.29 -10.36 -19.67
N ASN A 353 -4.67 -11.53 -19.18
CA ASN A 353 -5.31 -11.64 -17.88
C ASN A 353 -4.36 -11.13 -16.78
N TYR A 354 -4.91 -10.45 -15.80
CA TYR A 354 -4.18 -10.08 -14.60
C TYR A 354 -4.06 -11.31 -13.69
N THR A 355 -2.86 -11.89 -13.59
CA THR A 355 -2.64 -13.23 -13.01
C THR A 355 -2.24 -13.25 -11.54
N GLU A 356 -2.06 -12.09 -10.90
CA GLU A 356 -1.63 -11.99 -9.50
C GLU A 356 -2.75 -12.27 -8.48
N THR A 357 -2.34 -12.59 -7.24
CA THR A 357 -3.21 -13.15 -6.19
C THR A 357 -4.22 -12.18 -5.54
N SER A 358 -4.31 -10.93 -6.00
CA SER A 358 -5.16 -9.90 -5.38
C SER A 358 -6.59 -9.84 -5.93
N VAL A 359 -6.93 -10.65 -6.94
CA VAL A 359 -8.27 -10.62 -7.57
C VAL A 359 -9.32 -11.21 -6.62
N ALA A 360 -10.30 -10.40 -6.25
CA ALA A 360 -11.40 -10.78 -5.35
C ALA A 360 -12.75 -10.34 -5.93
N VAL A 361 -13.38 -11.22 -6.70
CA VAL A 361 -14.71 -10.98 -7.28
C VAL A 361 -15.77 -11.67 -6.41
N LEU A 362 -16.91 -11.02 -6.19
CA LEU A 362 -18.06 -11.61 -5.52
C LEU A 362 -19.37 -11.18 -6.18
N ALA A 363 -20.39 -12.03 -6.11
CA ALA A 363 -21.76 -11.68 -6.47
C ALA A 363 -22.60 -11.45 -5.21
N THR A 364 -23.37 -10.37 -5.17
CA THR A 364 -24.31 -10.06 -4.10
C THR A 364 -25.74 -10.13 -4.65
N SER A 365 -26.59 -11.03 -4.16
CA SER A 365 -28.00 -11.07 -4.59
C SER A 365 -28.72 -9.77 -4.22
N SER A 366 -29.84 -9.47 -4.86
CA SER A 366 -30.74 -8.34 -4.49
C SER A 366 -31.21 -8.38 -3.04
N THR A 367 -31.21 -9.58 -2.45
CA THR A 367 -31.53 -9.85 -1.04
C THR A 367 -30.31 -9.76 -0.12
N GLY A 368 -29.12 -9.47 -0.65
CA GLY A 368 -27.87 -9.21 0.05
C GLY A 368 -27.00 -10.43 0.34
N ASN A 369 -27.21 -11.59 -0.30
CA ASN A 369 -26.39 -12.80 -0.09
C ASN A 369 -25.13 -12.71 -0.95
N THR A 370 -23.96 -12.94 -0.36
CA THR A 370 -22.68 -12.82 -1.04
C THR A 370 -22.11 -14.18 -1.43
N TYR A 371 -21.61 -14.31 -2.66
CA TYR A 371 -21.01 -15.52 -3.22
C TYR A 371 -19.63 -15.17 -3.79
N ASN A 372 -18.58 -15.78 -3.24
CA ASN A 372 -17.20 -15.49 -3.66
C ASN A 372 -16.84 -16.26 -4.92
N ALA A 373 -16.02 -15.66 -5.78
CA ALA A 373 -15.44 -16.33 -6.93
C ALA A 373 -14.24 -17.20 -6.54
N THR A 374 -14.05 -18.30 -7.26
CA THR A 374 -12.75 -18.96 -7.37
C THR A 374 -11.96 -18.27 -8.47
N VAL A 375 -10.71 -17.92 -8.21
CA VAL A 375 -9.86 -17.21 -9.17
C VAL A 375 -8.61 -18.01 -9.49
N SER A 376 -8.26 -18.10 -10.77
CA SER A 376 -7.04 -18.75 -11.24
C SER A 376 -6.54 -18.05 -12.51
N GLY A 377 -5.33 -17.47 -12.46
CA GLY A 377 -4.73 -16.82 -13.62
C GLY A 377 -5.58 -15.68 -14.21
N GLY A 378 -6.22 -14.88 -13.35
CA GLY A 378 -7.09 -13.77 -13.73
C GLY A 378 -8.48 -14.16 -14.23
N ALA A 379 -8.74 -15.43 -14.52
CA ALA A 379 -10.08 -15.94 -14.77
C ALA A 379 -10.79 -16.20 -13.44
N TYR A 380 -12.05 -15.78 -13.34
CA TYR A 380 -12.87 -15.97 -12.14
C TYR A 380 -14.15 -16.74 -12.47
N THR A 381 -14.57 -17.59 -11.52
CA THR A 381 -15.81 -18.36 -11.61
C THR A 381 -16.57 -18.27 -10.30
N ILE A 382 -17.79 -17.72 -10.36
CA ILE A 382 -18.76 -17.78 -9.27
C ILE A 382 -19.72 -18.92 -9.59
N SER A 383 -19.73 -19.94 -8.75
CA SER A 383 -20.51 -21.16 -8.96
C SER A 383 -21.66 -21.29 -7.98
N SER A 384 -22.56 -22.25 -8.24
CA SER A 384 -23.63 -22.62 -7.32
C SER A 384 -24.59 -21.46 -6.98
N LEU A 385 -24.84 -20.57 -7.96
CA LEU A 385 -25.74 -19.44 -7.83
C LEU A 385 -27.19 -19.87 -8.11
N PRO A 386 -28.14 -19.70 -7.18
CA PRO A 386 -29.56 -19.88 -7.47
C PRO A 386 -30.06 -18.87 -8.53
N SER A 387 -31.26 -19.10 -9.07
CA SER A 387 -31.94 -18.09 -9.87
C SER A 387 -32.20 -16.81 -9.05
N GLY A 388 -32.07 -15.64 -9.68
CA GLY A 388 -32.21 -14.34 -9.03
C GLY A 388 -31.38 -13.24 -9.70
N THR A 389 -31.47 -12.03 -9.17
CA THR A 389 -30.70 -10.87 -9.62
C THR A 389 -29.54 -10.58 -8.67
N TYR A 390 -28.38 -10.26 -9.22
CA TYR A 390 -27.11 -10.10 -8.52
C TYR A 390 -26.40 -8.81 -8.95
N THR A 391 -25.65 -8.23 -8.01
CA THR A 391 -24.59 -7.25 -8.29
C THR A 391 -23.26 -7.97 -8.22
N VAL A 392 -22.52 -8.04 -9.33
CA VAL A 392 -21.20 -8.67 -9.37
C VAL A 392 -20.14 -7.59 -9.20
N THR A 393 -19.28 -7.71 -8.19
CA THR A 393 -18.33 -6.66 -7.78
C THR A 393 -16.92 -7.21 -7.70
N TYR A 394 -15.95 -6.48 -8.24
CA TYR A 394 -14.54 -6.67 -7.95
C TYR A 394 -14.14 -5.80 -6.74
N THR A 395 -13.75 -6.44 -5.64
CA THR A 395 -13.62 -5.78 -4.32
C THR A 395 -12.22 -5.31 -3.94
N ASN A 396 -11.16 -5.78 -4.62
CA ASN A 396 -9.77 -5.44 -4.30
C ASN A 396 -8.97 -5.12 -5.57
N ILE A 397 -9.02 -3.88 -6.03
CA ILE A 397 -8.16 -3.48 -7.15
C ILE A 397 -6.67 -3.53 -6.73
N PRO A 398 -5.76 -3.99 -7.60
CA PRO A 398 -4.34 -4.02 -7.27
C PRO A 398 -3.79 -2.62 -7.04
N SER A 399 -2.76 -2.50 -6.20
CA SER A 399 -2.10 -1.22 -5.96
C SER A 399 -1.48 -0.69 -7.26
N GLY A 400 -1.79 0.55 -7.61
CA GLY A 400 -1.29 1.18 -8.83
C GLY A 400 -2.12 0.91 -10.08
N TYR A 401 -3.31 0.32 -9.90
CA TYR A 401 -4.30 0.14 -10.97
C TYR A 401 -5.58 0.93 -10.66
N ARG A 402 -6.28 1.33 -11.72
CA ARG A 402 -7.63 1.90 -11.69
C ARG A 402 -8.57 1.04 -12.54
N PHE A 403 -9.87 1.09 -12.21
CA PHE A 403 -10.88 0.43 -13.03
C PHE A 403 -11.03 1.19 -14.35
N THR A 404 -11.09 0.46 -15.44
CA THR A 404 -11.48 0.98 -16.75
C THR A 404 -12.85 0.43 -17.13
N HIS A 405 -13.19 -0.79 -16.68
CA HIS A 405 -14.45 -1.44 -17.00
C HIS A 405 -15.01 -2.26 -15.80
N PRO A 406 -16.32 -2.16 -15.50
CA PRO A 406 -17.36 -1.40 -16.20
C PRO A 406 -17.34 0.11 -15.90
N GLY A 407 -17.37 0.96 -16.93
CA GLY A 407 -17.57 2.43 -16.81
C GLY A 407 -16.75 3.15 -15.72
N GLY A 408 -15.49 2.76 -15.49
CA GLY A 408 -14.64 3.29 -14.40
C GLY A 408 -15.05 2.88 -12.97
N GLY A 409 -16.07 2.03 -12.83
CA GLY A 409 -16.54 1.46 -11.57
C GLY A 409 -16.06 0.03 -11.36
N ASN A 410 -16.49 -0.57 -10.24
CA ASN A 410 -16.05 -1.90 -9.81
C ASN A 410 -17.16 -2.94 -9.80
N SER A 411 -18.33 -2.67 -10.38
CA SER A 411 -19.48 -3.57 -10.25
C SER A 411 -20.47 -3.53 -11.40
N TYR A 412 -21.03 -4.69 -11.72
CA TYR A 412 -22.19 -4.89 -12.58
C TYR A 412 -23.47 -5.04 -11.76
N PRO A 413 -24.32 -4.01 -11.64
CA PRO A 413 -25.63 -4.17 -11.05
C PRO A 413 -26.57 -4.95 -11.99
N GLY A 414 -27.53 -5.69 -11.43
CA GLY A 414 -28.67 -6.21 -12.21
C GLY A 414 -28.47 -7.51 -12.99
N VAL A 415 -27.36 -8.23 -12.78
CA VAL A 415 -27.08 -9.53 -13.42
C VAL A 415 -28.13 -10.57 -13.00
N SER A 416 -29.05 -10.96 -13.90
CA SER A 416 -30.17 -11.84 -13.57
C SER A 416 -29.98 -13.26 -14.10
N LEU A 417 -30.40 -14.28 -13.34
CA LEU A 417 -30.27 -15.72 -13.63
C LEU A 417 -31.63 -16.45 -13.40
N PRO A 418 -32.03 -17.45 -14.22
CA PRO A 418 -31.52 -17.76 -15.56
C PRO A 418 -31.71 -16.57 -16.52
N CYS A 419 -30.75 -16.42 -17.42
CA CYS A 419 -30.14 -15.16 -17.83
C CYS A 419 -31.02 -14.01 -18.39
N ASN A 420 -30.82 -12.80 -17.83
CA ASN A 420 -30.96 -11.50 -18.49
C ASN A 420 -29.81 -10.62 -17.97
N VAL A 421 -28.84 -10.27 -18.81
CA VAL A 421 -27.78 -9.31 -18.48
C VAL A 421 -28.21 -7.93 -18.94
N GLN A 422 -27.99 -6.92 -18.10
CA GLN A 422 -28.14 -5.55 -18.53
C GLN A 422 -27.09 -5.28 -19.61
N ALA A 423 -27.52 -4.87 -20.81
CA ALA A 423 -26.61 -4.37 -21.83
C ALA A 423 -25.93 -3.11 -21.29
N ASP A 424 -24.63 -3.18 -21.01
CA ASP A 424 -23.83 -1.97 -20.87
C ASP A 424 -23.47 -1.48 -22.29
N THR A 425 -23.46 -0.16 -22.47
CA THR A 425 -23.45 0.52 -23.78
C THR A 425 -22.05 0.57 -24.43
N GLY A 426 -21.21 -0.44 -24.22
CA GLY A 426 -19.87 -0.57 -24.80
C GLY A 426 -19.44 -2.04 -24.90
N ASP A 427 -19.18 -2.45 -26.14
CA ASP A 427 -18.99 -3.76 -26.81
C ASP A 427 -18.33 -5.01 -26.13
N SER A 428 -18.42 -5.23 -24.82
CA SER A 428 -18.21 -6.57 -24.21
C SER A 428 -19.52 -7.11 -23.62
N ILE A 429 -20.41 -7.58 -24.50
CA ILE A 429 -21.69 -8.16 -24.09
C ILE A 429 -21.43 -9.53 -23.45
N ALA A 430 -21.44 -9.58 -22.12
CA ALA A 430 -21.44 -10.84 -21.37
C ALA A 430 -22.46 -11.82 -21.98
N THR A 431 -22.01 -13.03 -22.32
CA THR A 431 -22.81 -13.97 -23.11
C THR A 431 -23.70 -14.85 -22.25
N CYS A 432 -24.94 -15.00 -22.71
CA CYS A 432 -25.96 -15.81 -22.06
C CYS A 432 -25.96 -17.23 -22.60
N THR A 433 -25.64 -18.21 -21.76
CA THR A 433 -25.83 -19.62 -22.10
C THR A 433 -26.98 -20.15 -21.27
N GLY A 434 -28.14 -20.35 -21.91
CA GLY A 434 -29.42 -20.65 -21.24
C GLY A 434 -29.43 -21.85 -20.28
N SER A 435 -28.37 -22.67 -20.26
CA SER A 435 -28.17 -23.81 -19.36
C SER A 435 -26.95 -23.72 -18.43
N GLN A 436 -26.07 -22.70 -18.54
CA GLN A 436 -24.83 -22.60 -17.73
C GLN A 436 -24.69 -21.26 -16.98
N GLY A 437 -25.45 -20.21 -17.34
CA GLY A 437 -25.43 -18.90 -16.68
C GLY A 437 -24.79 -17.81 -17.55
N VAL A 438 -24.13 -16.84 -16.91
CA VAL A 438 -23.50 -15.67 -17.58
C VAL A 438 -22.02 -15.95 -17.79
N GLN A 439 -21.53 -15.72 -19.00
CA GLN A 439 -20.12 -15.85 -19.36
C GLN A 439 -19.56 -14.50 -19.83
N ASP A 440 -18.24 -14.39 -19.87
CA ASP A 440 -17.52 -13.19 -20.34
C ASP A 440 -17.88 -11.87 -19.64
N LEU A 441 -18.27 -11.94 -18.36
CA LEU A 441 -18.48 -10.74 -17.53
C LEU A 441 -17.11 -10.19 -17.07
N ASN A 442 -16.37 -9.57 -17.97
CA ASN A 442 -14.97 -9.20 -17.73
C ASN A 442 -14.83 -7.92 -16.89
N PHE A 443 -13.73 -7.75 -16.15
CA PHE A 443 -13.37 -6.48 -15.50
C PHE A 443 -12.06 -5.97 -16.10
N GLY A 444 -12.08 -4.76 -16.63
CA GLY A 444 -10.91 -4.08 -17.17
C GLY A 444 -10.22 -3.25 -16.08
N ILE A 445 -8.91 -3.42 -15.95
CA ILE A 445 -8.06 -2.56 -15.13
C ILE A 445 -6.89 -2.04 -15.96
N ASN A 446 -6.42 -0.84 -15.64
CA ASN A 446 -5.20 -0.28 -16.24
C ASN A 446 -4.37 0.42 -15.17
N ASN A 447 -3.09 0.63 -15.42
CA ASN A 447 -2.19 1.36 -14.53
C ASN A 447 -2.77 2.74 -14.20
N SER A 448 -2.65 3.14 -12.94
CA SER A 448 -2.91 4.51 -12.48
C SER A 448 -1.92 5.46 -13.14
N ARG A 449 -2.41 6.59 -13.66
CA ARG A 449 -1.56 7.61 -14.29
C ARG A 449 -0.74 8.34 -13.23
N SER A 450 0.52 8.63 -13.58
CA SER A 450 1.41 9.41 -12.71
C SER A 450 1.11 10.90 -12.74
N CYS A 451 1.34 11.54 -11.61
CA CYS A 451 1.29 12.99 -11.45
C CYS A 451 2.65 13.66 -11.65
N ILE A 452 2.62 14.97 -11.88
CA ILE A 452 3.78 15.87 -11.90
C ILE A 452 3.74 16.78 -10.66
N GLN A 453 4.88 16.95 -10.01
CA GLN A 453 5.10 17.94 -8.95
C GLN A 453 5.98 19.07 -9.47
N ALA A 454 5.66 20.32 -9.13
CA ALA A 454 6.61 21.43 -9.23
C ALA A 454 6.97 21.98 -7.85
N ALA A 455 8.23 22.42 -7.73
CA ALA A 455 8.70 23.13 -6.55
C ALA A 455 9.40 24.44 -6.96
N GLY A 456 8.93 25.56 -6.41
CA GLY A 456 9.50 26.90 -6.60
C GLY A 456 9.14 27.60 -7.91
N GLY A 457 8.24 27.03 -8.74
CA GLY A 457 7.72 27.65 -9.96
C GLY A 457 6.34 27.11 -10.34
N SER A 458 5.63 27.82 -11.22
CA SER A 458 4.30 27.42 -11.71
C SER A 458 4.38 26.40 -12.84
N ILE A 459 3.45 25.43 -12.89
CA ILE A 459 3.20 24.55 -14.04
C ILE A 459 1.86 24.98 -14.65
N ARG A 460 1.78 25.03 -15.98
CA ARG A 460 0.49 25.12 -16.69
C ARG A 460 0.14 23.75 -17.26
N MET A 461 -1.03 23.24 -16.89
CA MET A 461 -1.55 21.96 -17.38
C MET A 461 -2.72 22.20 -18.35
N ASP A 462 -2.86 21.32 -19.34
CA ASP A 462 -4.02 21.31 -20.25
C ASP A 462 -5.24 20.66 -19.60
N SER A 463 -6.44 20.93 -20.13
CA SER A 463 -7.67 20.26 -19.72
C SER A 463 -7.64 18.75 -20.03
N GLY A 464 -8.07 17.91 -19.08
CA GLY A 464 -8.09 16.45 -19.24
C GLY A 464 -6.88 15.71 -18.68
N TYR A 465 -5.91 16.44 -18.11
CA TYR A 465 -4.88 15.84 -17.25
C TYR A 465 -5.44 15.69 -15.82
N ASP A 466 -6.11 14.57 -15.56
CA ASP A 466 -6.59 14.23 -14.21
C ASP A 466 -5.42 13.68 -13.38
N CYS A 467 -4.95 14.49 -12.43
CA CYS A 467 -3.99 14.08 -11.42
C CYS A 467 -4.72 13.87 -10.08
N GLU A 468 -5.04 12.62 -9.77
CA GLU A 468 -5.48 12.25 -8.42
C GLU A 468 -4.27 11.79 -7.62
N LEU A 469 -3.75 12.67 -6.75
CA LEU A 469 -2.84 12.24 -5.70
C LEU A 469 -3.62 11.37 -4.68
N PRO A 470 -3.02 10.31 -4.12
CA PRO A 470 -3.65 9.60 -3.01
C PRO A 470 -3.90 10.55 -1.83
N PRO A 471 -4.95 10.30 -1.03
CA PRO A 471 -5.14 11.01 0.23
C PRO A 471 -3.93 10.76 1.15
N ASP A 472 -3.36 11.83 1.70
CA ASP A 472 -2.23 11.86 2.65
C ASP A 472 -0.85 11.38 2.12
N PRO A 473 -0.21 12.08 1.17
CA PRO A 473 1.16 11.75 0.78
C PRO A 473 2.15 11.97 1.95
N PRO A 474 3.21 11.14 2.08
CA PRO A 474 4.24 11.31 3.11
C PRO A 474 4.91 12.69 3.06
N GLY A 475 5.43 13.17 4.18
CA GLY A 475 6.00 14.53 4.30
C GLY A 475 7.20 14.85 3.38
N GLY A 476 7.80 13.86 2.71
CA GLY A 476 8.81 14.07 1.66
C GLY A 476 8.24 14.52 0.31
N CYS A 477 6.93 14.38 0.12
CA CYS A 477 6.21 14.72 -1.11
C CYS A 477 5.36 15.95 -0.84
N ASP A 478 5.71 17.07 -1.47
CA ASP A 478 5.14 18.37 -1.16
C ASP A 478 3.62 18.37 -1.41
N THR A 479 2.85 18.47 -0.33
CA THR A 479 1.38 18.53 -0.34
C THR A 479 0.85 19.86 -0.87
N SER A 480 1.70 20.88 -1.05
CA SER A 480 1.27 22.27 -1.27
C SER A 480 1.11 22.67 -2.73
N SER A 481 1.39 21.78 -3.69
CA SER A 481 1.30 22.13 -5.12
C SER A 481 0.97 20.98 -6.08
N PRO A 482 -0.16 20.26 -5.91
CA PRO A 482 -0.90 19.84 -7.08
C PRO A 482 -1.54 21.10 -7.68
N VAL A 483 -0.79 21.91 -8.42
CA VAL A 483 -1.34 23.12 -9.05
C VAL A 483 -2.17 22.70 -10.26
N ILE A 484 -3.39 22.27 -9.98
CA ILE A 484 -4.54 22.59 -10.80
C ILE A 484 -5.09 23.89 -10.20
N SER A 485 -4.55 25.04 -10.59
CA SER A 485 -5.28 26.30 -10.37
C SER A 485 -4.90 27.33 -11.42
N THR A 486 -5.89 27.61 -12.28
CA THR A 486 -6.24 28.86 -12.97
C THR A 486 -5.13 29.82 -13.43
N PRO A 487 -5.29 30.48 -14.59
CA PRO A 487 -4.27 31.35 -15.17
C PRO A 487 -4.01 32.56 -14.27
N THR A 488 -2.91 32.55 -13.52
CA THR A 488 -2.37 33.74 -12.85
C THR A 488 -1.17 34.25 -13.63
N SER A 489 -1.01 35.58 -13.66
CA SER A 489 -0.09 36.35 -14.50
C SER A 489 1.40 36.25 -14.15
N ASP A 490 1.84 35.23 -13.40
CA ASP A 490 3.22 35.08 -12.96
C ASP A 490 3.94 33.92 -13.65
N ALA A 491 5.15 34.19 -14.15
CA ALA A 491 5.94 33.29 -14.98
C ALA A 491 6.59 32.14 -14.18
N GLY A 492 6.42 30.90 -14.67
CA GLY A 492 7.05 29.66 -14.17
C GLY A 492 6.89 28.52 -15.19
N VAL A 493 7.83 27.58 -15.24
CA VAL A 493 8.36 26.95 -16.47
C VAL A 493 7.62 25.68 -16.95
N VAL A 494 6.79 25.84 -17.99
CA VAL A 494 6.84 25.12 -19.28
C VAL A 494 6.61 26.18 -20.35
N TYR A 495 7.62 26.49 -21.19
CA TYR A 495 7.43 27.43 -22.29
C TYR A 495 6.94 26.68 -23.52
N SER A 496 5.77 27.03 -24.01
CA SER A 496 5.44 26.79 -25.41
C SER A 496 4.53 27.89 -25.94
N GLY A 497 5.00 28.57 -26.99
CA GLY A 497 4.22 29.55 -27.75
C GLY A 497 4.14 30.96 -27.16
N ASP A 498 4.12 31.95 -28.05
CA ASP A 498 4.18 33.40 -27.75
C ASP A 498 2.84 34.00 -27.27
N ASN A 499 1.79 33.21 -26.99
CA ASN A 499 0.48 33.75 -26.59
C ASN A 499 -0.18 32.97 -25.43
N PRO A 500 -0.56 33.61 -24.32
CA PRO A 500 -1.15 32.94 -23.16
C PRO A 500 -2.53 32.31 -23.38
N SER A 501 -3.22 32.54 -24.51
CA SER A 501 -4.66 32.31 -24.62
C SER A 501 -5.14 31.08 -25.42
N ASN A 502 -4.28 30.26 -26.06
CA ASN A 502 -4.81 29.12 -26.83
C ASN A 502 -3.91 27.88 -26.81
N PHE A 503 -3.91 27.17 -25.68
CA PHE A 503 -3.55 25.76 -25.62
C PHE A 503 -4.84 24.93 -25.76
N GLY A 504 -5.00 24.18 -26.85
CA GLY A 504 -5.77 22.93 -26.85
C GLY A 504 -7.25 22.99 -27.22
N SER A 505 -7.69 23.82 -28.18
CA SER A 505 -9.11 23.84 -28.57
C SER A 505 -9.50 22.86 -29.68
N SER A 506 -8.56 22.14 -30.31
CA SER A 506 -8.95 21.18 -31.36
C SER A 506 -7.92 20.09 -31.65
N ALA A 507 -7.79 19.11 -30.75
CA ALA A 507 -7.32 17.79 -31.13
C ALA A 507 -7.87 16.72 -30.17
N THR A 508 -8.32 15.61 -30.75
CA THR A 508 -8.83 14.42 -30.07
C THR A 508 -7.94 13.97 -28.92
N LEU A 509 -8.58 13.71 -27.78
CA LEU A 509 -8.02 13.43 -26.47
C LEU A 509 -7.06 12.22 -26.50
N ASN A 510 -5.75 12.47 -26.55
CA ASN A 510 -4.78 11.50 -26.05
C ASN A 510 -4.47 11.86 -24.58
N PRO A 511 -4.87 11.02 -23.63
CA PRO A 511 -4.76 11.34 -22.22
C PRO A 511 -3.37 11.09 -21.60
N ASN A 512 -2.38 10.70 -22.43
CA ASN A 512 -0.98 10.54 -22.04
C ASN A 512 -0.10 11.74 -22.51
N ILE A 513 -0.67 12.71 -23.20
CA ILE A 513 0.08 13.81 -23.84
C ILE A 513 -0.41 15.15 -23.28
N LEU A 514 0.51 15.95 -22.73
CA LEU A 514 0.28 17.38 -22.52
C LEU A 514 0.38 18.08 -23.89
N ASN A 515 -0.74 18.15 -24.62
CA ASN A 515 -0.78 18.64 -26.00
C ASN A 515 -0.58 20.17 -26.07
N VAL A 516 0.60 20.61 -26.53
CA VAL A 516 0.73 21.99 -27.01
C VAL A 516 0.12 22.07 -28.40
N ASP A 517 -1.07 22.68 -28.48
CA ASP A 517 -1.92 22.66 -29.67
C ASP A 517 -1.29 23.30 -30.91
N ARG A 518 -1.81 22.87 -32.06
CA ARG A 518 -1.63 23.50 -33.37
C ARG A 518 -2.30 24.86 -33.35
N LEU A 519 -1.66 25.86 -33.95
CA LEU A 519 -2.36 27.06 -34.40
C LEU A 519 -3.43 26.63 -35.43
N SER A 520 -4.69 26.48 -34.98
CA SER A 520 -5.82 26.58 -35.88
C SER A 520 -5.83 27.99 -36.46
N SER A 521 -5.76 28.08 -37.78
CA SER A 521 -5.88 29.28 -38.62
C SER A 521 -4.85 30.40 -38.40
N GLY A 522 -3.78 30.39 -39.21
CA GLY A 522 -3.36 31.58 -39.96
C GLY A 522 -3.04 32.89 -39.22
N GLU A 523 -2.77 32.88 -37.92
CA GLU A 523 -2.39 34.09 -37.18
C GLU A 523 -1.02 34.60 -37.68
N PRO A 524 -0.94 35.83 -38.23
CA PRO A 524 0.30 36.41 -38.67
C PRO A 524 1.22 36.68 -37.47
N PHE A 525 2.49 36.34 -37.63
CA PHE A 525 3.59 36.61 -36.71
C PHE A 525 3.52 38.07 -36.19
N ALA A 526 3.09 38.27 -34.94
CA ALA A 526 3.26 39.55 -34.27
C ALA A 526 4.70 39.62 -33.70
N PRO A 527 5.46 40.70 -33.95
CA PRO A 527 6.84 40.78 -33.48
C PRO A 527 6.91 40.88 -31.95
N VAL A 528 7.58 39.89 -31.36
CA VAL A 528 8.37 39.90 -30.12
C VAL A 528 7.83 40.78 -28.98
N ILE A 529 7.22 40.15 -27.98
CA ILE A 529 7.20 40.75 -26.64
C ILE A 529 8.65 40.69 -26.11
N PRO A 530 9.28 41.80 -25.70
CA PRO A 530 10.62 41.78 -25.14
C PRO A 530 10.58 41.09 -23.78
N ARG A 531 10.82 39.75 -23.73
CA ARG A 531 11.09 38.92 -22.52
C ARG A 531 11.09 37.39 -22.76
N THR A 532 10.82 36.89 -23.98
CA THR A 532 10.81 35.43 -24.26
C THR A 532 12.19 34.86 -24.61
N ILE A 533 12.58 33.73 -24.00
CA ILE A 533 13.78 32.96 -24.36
C ILE A 533 13.42 32.00 -25.49
N ARG A 534 14.10 32.08 -26.63
CA ARG A 534 13.90 31.17 -27.76
C ARG A 534 14.87 29.98 -27.67
N THR A 535 14.32 28.78 -27.58
CA THR A 535 15.11 27.55 -27.35
C THR A 535 15.02 26.53 -28.49
N ARG A 536 14.43 26.91 -29.64
CA ARG A 536 14.41 26.07 -30.85
C ARG A 536 15.84 25.70 -31.27
N TYR A 537 16.08 24.43 -31.62
CA TYR A 537 17.38 23.98 -32.14
C TYR A 537 17.93 24.89 -33.24
N GLY A 538 17.10 25.15 -34.27
CA GLY A 538 17.49 25.97 -35.42
C GLY A 538 17.80 27.43 -35.07
N TYR A 539 17.11 27.99 -34.07
CA TYR A 539 17.35 29.36 -33.61
C TYR A 539 18.67 29.47 -32.85
N ILE A 540 18.92 28.54 -31.93
CA ILE A 540 20.17 28.52 -31.17
C ILE A 540 21.34 28.29 -32.12
N LEU A 541 21.24 27.34 -33.05
CA LEU A 541 22.29 27.09 -34.04
C LEU A 541 22.57 28.32 -34.93
N ALA A 542 21.54 29.07 -35.32
CA ALA A 542 21.71 30.31 -36.07
C ALA A 542 22.51 31.35 -35.24
N ASN A 543 22.19 31.50 -33.94
CA ASN A 543 22.92 32.39 -33.06
C ASN A 543 24.38 31.93 -32.85
N VAL A 544 24.66 30.62 -32.79
CA VAL A 544 26.03 30.07 -32.65
C VAL A 544 26.87 30.55 -33.83
N ARG A 545 26.31 30.38 -35.03
CA ARG A 545 26.96 30.75 -36.30
C ARG A 545 27.11 32.25 -36.44
N GLN A 546 26.08 33.02 -36.07
CA GLN A 546 26.12 34.49 -36.11
C GLN A 546 27.19 35.05 -35.14
N ALA A 547 27.30 34.46 -33.96
CA ALA A 547 28.32 34.81 -32.96
C ALA A 547 29.71 34.26 -33.30
N LYS A 548 29.86 33.49 -34.38
CA LYS A 548 31.11 32.85 -34.81
C LYS A 548 31.76 31.99 -33.71
N LEU A 549 30.93 31.32 -32.91
CA LEU A 549 31.41 30.37 -31.90
C LEU A 549 31.85 29.06 -32.57
N GLU A 550 32.84 28.40 -32.00
CA GLU A 550 33.36 27.13 -32.50
C GLU A 550 32.32 26.00 -32.33
N GLU A 551 31.92 25.37 -33.43
CA GLU A 551 31.10 24.15 -33.44
C GLU A 551 32.00 22.92 -33.21
N LYS A 552 32.01 22.38 -32.00
CA LYS A 552 32.78 21.18 -31.63
C LYS A 552 31.99 19.92 -31.95
N SER A 553 32.70 18.85 -32.32
CA SER A 553 32.11 17.50 -32.41
C SER A 553 32.37 16.71 -31.14
N LEU A 554 31.42 15.83 -30.78
CA LEU A 554 31.57 14.91 -29.64
C LEU A 554 32.47 13.70 -29.96
N THR A 555 32.73 13.40 -31.22
CA THR A 555 33.42 12.17 -31.64
C THR A 555 34.75 12.40 -32.34
N SER A 556 35.05 13.62 -32.80
CA SER A 556 36.28 13.95 -33.53
C SER A 556 36.69 15.41 -33.31
N PRO A 557 37.99 15.74 -33.17
CA PRO A 557 39.16 14.84 -33.19
C PRO A 557 39.36 14.07 -31.88
N VAL A 558 38.75 14.51 -30.77
CA VAL A 558 38.73 13.81 -29.48
C VAL A 558 37.36 13.18 -29.28
N ASN A 559 37.33 11.90 -28.88
CA ASN A 559 36.08 11.20 -28.64
C ASN A 559 35.61 11.39 -27.19
N TYR A 560 34.70 12.33 -26.99
CA TYR A 560 34.05 12.60 -25.71
C TYR A 560 32.88 11.67 -25.41
N CYS A 561 32.51 10.78 -26.33
CA CYS A 561 31.51 9.73 -26.13
C CYS A 561 32.09 8.44 -25.52
N GLY A 562 33.34 8.48 -25.06
CA GLY A 562 34.07 7.33 -24.53
C GLY A 562 34.82 6.55 -25.62
N ALA A 563 35.67 5.60 -25.20
CA ALA A 563 36.47 4.81 -26.13
C ALA A 563 35.57 4.00 -27.09
N GLY A 564 35.69 4.26 -28.40
CA GLY A 564 34.83 3.63 -29.42
C GLY A 564 33.37 4.11 -29.42
N GLY A 565 33.04 5.13 -28.62
CA GLY A 565 31.70 5.69 -28.56
C GLY A 565 31.35 6.47 -29.82
N THR A 566 30.08 6.42 -30.21
CA THR A 566 29.49 7.21 -31.29
C THR A 566 28.34 8.02 -30.73
N THR A 567 27.73 8.88 -31.56
CA THR A 567 26.51 9.59 -31.15
C THR A 567 25.32 8.63 -30.91
N ALA A 568 25.35 7.40 -31.43
CA ALA A 568 24.30 6.39 -31.21
C ALA A 568 24.46 5.61 -29.88
N ASN A 569 25.58 5.75 -29.18
CA ASN A 569 25.89 5.04 -27.92
C ASN A 569 26.86 5.85 -27.05
N CYS A 570 26.60 7.16 -26.93
CA CYS A 570 27.52 8.13 -26.36
C CYS A 570 27.56 8.05 -24.83
N ASN A 571 28.64 7.49 -24.27
CA ASN A 571 28.89 7.59 -22.84
C ASN A 571 29.77 8.81 -22.55
N LEU A 572 29.13 9.95 -22.28
CA LEU A 572 29.82 11.23 -22.09
C LEU A 572 30.96 11.13 -21.07
N SER A 573 32.16 11.57 -21.50
CA SER A 573 33.38 11.65 -20.70
C SER A 573 33.33 12.85 -19.76
N SER A 574 33.73 12.66 -18.48
CA SER A 574 33.82 13.74 -17.47
C SER A 574 34.84 14.83 -17.82
N SER A 575 35.67 14.61 -18.83
CA SER A 575 36.68 15.56 -19.30
C SER A 575 36.21 16.45 -20.45
N ILE A 576 34.91 16.45 -20.78
CA ILE A 576 34.38 17.29 -21.86
C ILE A 576 34.61 18.79 -21.52
N PRO A 577 35.30 19.57 -22.37
CA PRO A 577 35.53 20.98 -22.12
C PRO A 577 34.25 21.80 -22.37
N GLU A 578 34.21 23.03 -21.85
CA GLU A 578 33.10 23.93 -22.16
C GLU A 578 33.05 24.30 -23.66
N GLY A 579 31.87 24.66 -24.13
CA GLY A 579 31.65 25.07 -25.52
C GLY A 579 30.35 24.57 -26.13
N VAL A 580 30.25 24.73 -27.44
CA VAL A 580 29.11 24.34 -28.26
C VAL A 580 29.43 23.05 -29.00
N TYR A 581 28.60 22.03 -28.80
CA TYR A 581 28.69 20.73 -29.43
C TYR A 581 27.52 20.55 -30.39
N VAL A 582 27.81 20.28 -31.67
CA VAL A 582 26.79 20.11 -32.71
C VAL A 582 26.83 18.67 -33.23
N VAL A 583 25.68 18.01 -33.17
CA VAL A 583 25.46 16.63 -33.63
C VAL A 583 24.48 16.64 -34.80
N ASN A 584 24.94 16.15 -35.96
CA ASN A 584 24.11 15.95 -37.13
C ASN A 584 23.45 14.57 -37.06
N GLY A 585 22.23 14.50 -36.51
CA GLY A 585 21.48 13.27 -36.32
C GLY A 585 21.10 13.03 -34.85
N PRO A 586 20.74 11.78 -34.49
CA PRO A 586 20.38 11.43 -33.12
C PRO A 586 21.59 11.38 -32.18
N LEU A 587 21.34 11.67 -30.90
CA LEU A 587 22.31 11.56 -29.81
C LEU A 587 21.74 10.69 -28.68
N ASN A 588 22.28 9.50 -28.50
CA ASN A 588 21.90 8.58 -27.44
C ASN A 588 22.96 8.61 -26.34
N ILE A 589 22.65 9.26 -25.23
CA ILE A 589 23.50 9.34 -24.05
C ILE A 589 23.28 8.08 -23.21
N THR A 590 24.25 7.17 -23.22
CA THR A 590 24.14 5.84 -22.58
C THR A 590 25.23 5.63 -21.52
N GLY A 591 25.08 4.57 -20.71
CA GLY A 591 26.04 4.20 -19.67
C GLY A 591 25.37 3.99 -18.30
N SER A 592 26.13 3.50 -17.33
CA SER A 592 25.66 3.34 -15.94
C SER A 592 26.09 4.52 -15.06
N GLY A 593 25.33 4.75 -13.99
CA GLY A 593 25.61 5.79 -13.02
C GLY A 593 25.33 7.22 -13.50
N ARG A 594 26.02 8.18 -12.89
CA ARG A 594 25.78 9.61 -13.06
C ARG A 594 26.91 10.26 -13.84
N PHE A 595 26.55 11.02 -14.88
CA PHE A 595 27.47 11.95 -15.53
C PHE A 595 27.39 13.31 -14.85
N THR A 596 28.53 13.94 -14.59
CA THR A 596 28.60 15.28 -14.00
C THR A 596 29.45 16.17 -14.88
N PHE A 597 28.87 17.24 -15.41
CA PHE A 597 29.65 18.32 -16.01
C PHE A 597 30.52 18.96 -14.93
N SER A 598 31.76 19.30 -15.28
CA SER A 598 32.73 19.86 -14.33
C SER A 598 32.16 21.10 -13.63
N ASP A 599 32.52 21.29 -12.37
CA ASP A 599 32.16 22.49 -11.62
C ASP A 599 33.14 23.61 -11.98
N GLY A 600 32.63 24.70 -12.57
CA GLY A 600 33.42 25.89 -12.84
C GLY A 600 34.01 26.51 -11.55
N THR A 601 35.00 27.38 -11.70
CA THR A 601 35.43 28.22 -10.57
C THR A 601 34.37 29.27 -10.26
N ALA A 602 34.32 29.80 -9.03
CA ALA A 602 33.35 30.85 -8.68
C ALA A 602 33.43 32.10 -9.59
N SER A 603 34.57 32.31 -10.25
CA SER A 603 34.84 33.41 -11.19
C SER A 603 34.49 33.14 -12.65
N ASN A 604 34.38 31.86 -13.08
CA ASN A 604 34.10 31.49 -14.47
C ASN A 604 33.01 30.42 -14.53
N ILE A 605 31.88 30.76 -15.15
CA ILE A 605 30.76 29.83 -15.35
C ILE A 605 31.02 29.01 -16.60
N ASN A 606 31.19 27.69 -16.44
CA ASN A 606 31.37 26.80 -17.58
C ASN A 606 30.04 26.58 -18.30
N ASN A 607 30.01 26.81 -19.62
CA ASN A 607 28.79 26.66 -20.43
C ASN A 607 28.91 25.50 -21.42
N TYR A 608 27.98 24.55 -21.33
CA TYR A 608 27.88 23.40 -22.21
C TYR A 608 26.59 23.53 -23.04
N VAL A 609 26.72 23.66 -24.35
CA VAL A 609 25.58 23.72 -25.28
C VAL A 609 25.66 22.52 -26.19
N ILE A 610 24.67 21.63 -26.13
CA ILE A 610 24.62 20.39 -26.89
C ILE A 610 23.40 20.46 -27.81
N LEU A 611 23.67 20.56 -29.11
CA LEU A 611 22.68 20.70 -30.16
C LEU A 611 22.67 19.42 -30.99
N ALA A 612 21.52 18.75 -31.08
CA ALA A 612 21.34 17.61 -31.96
C ALA A 612 20.23 17.88 -32.97
N SER A 613 20.48 17.63 -34.26
CA SER A 613 19.45 17.83 -35.28
C SER A 613 18.36 16.74 -35.27
N GLY A 614 18.62 15.60 -34.62
CA GLY A 614 17.67 14.51 -34.40
C GLY A 614 17.34 14.30 -32.92
N GLU A 615 16.75 13.15 -32.58
CA GLU A 615 16.32 12.82 -31.21
C GLU A 615 17.50 12.77 -30.22
N ILE A 616 17.32 13.31 -29.01
CA ILE A 616 18.26 13.11 -27.90
C ILE A 616 17.65 12.09 -26.93
N THR A 617 18.27 10.91 -26.81
CA THR A 617 17.91 9.90 -25.81
C THR A 617 18.81 10.01 -24.59
N ILE A 618 18.23 10.12 -23.40
CA ILE A 618 18.90 10.22 -22.10
C ILE A 618 18.70 8.89 -21.36
N GLY A 619 19.75 8.07 -21.32
CA GLY A 619 19.77 6.77 -20.66
C GLY A 619 20.57 6.73 -19.35
N LYS A 620 21.03 7.87 -18.83
CA LYS A 620 21.76 7.99 -17.57
C LYS A 620 21.49 9.34 -16.89
N GLU A 621 21.78 9.42 -15.59
CA GLU A 621 21.65 10.68 -14.84
C GLU A 621 22.65 11.73 -15.35
N ILE A 622 22.22 12.99 -15.44
CA ILE A 622 23.01 14.12 -15.92
C ILE A 622 22.99 15.21 -14.85
N TRP A 623 24.17 15.53 -14.31
CA TRP A 623 24.36 16.55 -13.30
C TRP A 623 25.20 17.69 -13.86
N VAL A 624 24.86 18.89 -13.40
CA VAL A 624 25.59 20.11 -13.71
C VAL A 624 26.06 20.68 -12.38
N GLY A 625 27.35 21.01 -12.32
CA GLY A 625 27.95 21.66 -11.17
C GLY A 625 27.28 23.01 -10.83
N ASN A 626 27.45 23.45 -9.60
CA ASN A 626 26.89 24.71 -9.07
C ASN A 626 27.32 25.96 -9.83
N ASN A 627 28.49 25.94 -10.50
CA ASN A 627 29.03 27.05 -11.29
C ASN A 627 29.09 26.71 -12.78
N SER A 628 28.13 25.96 -13.28
CA SER A 628 28.09 25.53 -14.67
C SER A 628 26.66 25.47 -15.19
N ASN A 629 26.53 25.41 -16.51
CA ASN A 629 25.25 25.32 -17.18
C ASN A 629 25.31 24.31 -18.32
N ALA A 630 24.28 23.50 -18.47
CA ALA A 630 24.12 22.60 -19.60
C ALA A 630 22.77 22.81 -20.27
N LEU A 631 22.81 23.09 -21.58
CA LEU A 631 21.66 23.15 -22.46
C LEU A 631 21.72 21.99 -23.45
N PHE A 632 20.63 21.25 -23.53
CA PHE A 632 20.36 20.23 -24.54
C PHE A 632 19.22 20.72 -25.42
N ALA A 633 19.48 20.91 -26.72
CA ALA A 633 18.45 21.27 -27.69
C ALA A 633 18.38 20.24 -28.81
N SER A 634 17.20 19.66 -28.99
CA SER A 634 16.90 18.65 -30.01
C SER A 634 16.05 19.26 -31.12
N GLY A 635 16.42 19.02 -32.38
CA GLY A 635 15.59 19.31 -33.55
C GLY A 635 14.39 18.36 -33.72
N ALA A 636 14.24 17.37 -32.82
CA ALA A 636 13.14 16.42 -32.76
C ALA A 636 12.66 16.26 -31.30
N ASP A 637 12.54 15.02 -30.82
CA ASP A 637 12.14 14.70 -29.45
C ASP A 637 13.36 14.67 -28.50
N ILE A 638 13.10 14.79 -27.20
CA ILE A 638 14.02 14.37 -26.13
C ILE A 638 13.33 13.24 -25.38
N ARG A 639 14.01 12.10 -25.21
CA ARG A 639 13.48 10.89 -24.59
C ARG A 639 14.29 10.55 -23.34
N VAL A 640 13.65 10.39 -22.20
CA VAL A 640 14.25 9.94 -20.94
C VAL A 640 13.84 8.49 -20.71
N LEU A 641 14.83 7.59 -20.72
CA LEU A 641 14.60 6.16 -20.62
C LEU A 641 14.12 5.75 -19.21
N PRO A 642 13.39 4.61 -19.07
CA PRO A 642 12.79 4.20 -17.81
C PRO A 642 13.80 3.99 -16.67
N ASN A 643 15.06 3.70 -17.00
CA ASN A 643 16.11 3.44 -16.00
C ASN A 643 16.64 4.71 -15.30
N VAL A 644 16.36 5.91 -15.84
CA VAL A 644 16.78 7.20 -15.29
C VAL A 644 15.79 7.67 -14.23
N GLY A 645 16.29 8.00 -13.05
CA GLY A 645 15.46 8.31 -11.89
C GLY A 645 15.96 7.55 -10.67
N GLU A 646 15.18 7.61 -9.60
CA GLU A 646 15.46 6.97 -8.33
C GLU A 646 14.25 6.11 -7.85
N SER A 647 14.51 5.17 -6.95
CA SER A 647 13.52 4.18 -6.47
C SER A 647 12.91 4.55 -5.11
N ASP A 648 13.42 5.58 -4.45
CA ASP A 648 12.92 6.15 -3.21
C ASP A 648 11.88 7.26 -3.51
N PRO A 649 10.58 6.98 -3.46
CA PRO A 649 9.53 7.93 -3.86
C PRO A 649 9.59 9.30 -3.13
N GLU A 650 10.24 9.38 -1.97
CA GLU A 650 10.36 10.60 -1.16
C GLU A 650 11.66 11.39 -1.43
N SER A 651 12.55 10.89 -2.30
CA SER A 651 13.81 11.55 -2.60
C SER A 651 13.61 12.86 -3.34
N SER A 652 14.28 13.90 -2.86
CA SER A 652 14.36 15.21 -3.53
C SER A 652 15.63 15.39 -4.36
N THR A 653 16.40 14.32 -4.55
CA THR A 653 17.69 14.38 -5.24
C THR A 653 17.44 14.43 -6.75
N ALA A 654 17.82 15.54 -7.40
CA ALA A 654 17.69 15.66 -8.85
C ALA A 654 18.49 14.57 -9.58
N ASN A 655 17.88 13.92 -10.56
CA ASN A 655 18.52 12.97 -11.46
C ASN A 655 19.00 13.66 -12.74
N LEU A 656 18.28 14.68 -13.18
CA LEU A 656 18.65 15.53 -14.33
C LEU A 656 18.77 16.98 -13.88
N LYS A 657 19.87 17.64 -14.22
CA LYS A 657 20.09 19.07 -14.02
C LYS A 657 20.41 19.74 -15.36
N GLY A 658 19.69 20.80 -15.70
CA GLY A 658 19.96 21.57 -16.92
C GLY A 658 18.71 22.09 -17.64
N PHE A 659 18.93 22.60 -18.85
CA PHE A 659 17.89 23.00 -19.79
C PHE A 659 17.71 21.93 -20.85
N TYR A 660 16.49 21.44 -21.01
CA TYR A 660 16.15 20.46 -22.02
C TYR A 660 15.08 21.04 -22.92
N SER A 661 15.40 21.25 -24.20
CA SER A 661 14.51 21.82 -25.19
C SER A 661 14.32 20.87 -26.36
N ALA A 662 13.12 20.32 -26.48
CA ALA A 662 12.72 19.53 -27.62
C ALA A 662 11.93 20.40 -28.61
N ASP A 663 12.29 20.37 -29.89
CA ASP A 663 11.50 21.03 -30.93
C ASP A 663 10.09 20.41 -31.04
N ARG A 664 9.92 19.14 -30.63
CA ARG A 664 8.65 18.38 -30.58
C ARG A 664 8.30 17.92 -29.16
N ASN A 665 8.56 16.65 -28.80
CA ASN A 665 8.13 16.07 -27.52
C ASN A 665 9.26 15.92 -26.51
N PHE A 666 8.95 16.10 -25.23
CA PHE A 666 9.79 15.64 -24.12
C PHE A 666 9.11 14.41 -23.49
N ILE A 667 9.69 13.23 -23.71
CA ILE A 667 9.07 11.94 -23.40
C ILE A 667 9.76 11.32 -22.21
N ILE A 668 9.00 10.95 -21.18
CA ILE A 668 9.46 10.21 -20.02
C ILE A 668 8.84 8.83 -20.08
N GLU A 669 9.66 7.83 -20.43
CA GLU A 669 9.18 6.47 -20.69
C GLU A 669 8.96 5.64 -19.43
N SER A 670 8.20 4.56 -19.58
CA SER A 670 7.91 3.57 -18.54
C SER A 670 8.39 2.17 -18.91
N TYR A 671 8.66 1.34 -17.90
CA TYR A 671 8.86 -0.11 -18.06
C TYR A 671 7.58 -0.88 -18.45
N LYS A 672 6.40 -0.24 -18.34
CA LYS A 672 5.04 -0.77 -18.58
C LYS A 672 4.63 -1.91 -17.63
N ASN A 673 3.39 -1.85 -17.13
CA ASN A 673 2.65 -2.93 -16.44
C ASN A 673 3.22 -3.47 -15.12
N CYS A 674 4.37 -2.99 -14.65
CA CYS A 674 4.88 -3.18 -13.29
C CYS A 674 5.04 -4.61 -12.71
N PRO A 675 5.15 -5.73 -13.47
CA PRO A 675 5.29 -7.04 -12.82
C PRO A 675 6.77 -7.43 -12.63
N ALA A 676 7.69 -6.76 -13.33
CA ALA A 676 9.11 -7.12 -13.40
C ALA A 676 10.05 -6.04 -12.83
N GLN A 677 9.71 -4.76 -13.00
CA GLN A 677 10.51 -3.66 -12.52
C GLN A 677 9.61 -2.43 -12.28
N ASP A 678 9.72 -1.84 -11.09
CA ASP A 678 9.05 -0.58 -10.79
C ASP A 678 9.61 0.54 -11.66
N ASP A 679 8.72 1.43 -12.10
CA ASP A 679 9.16 2.72 -12.62
C ASP A 679 9.95 3.48 -11.55
N LYS A 680 10.71 4.49 -12.00
CA LYS A 680 11.48 5.35 -11.11
C LYS A 680 10.87 6.73 -11.07
N ARG A 681 10.91 7.36 -9.89
CA ARG A 681 10.62 8.78 -9.78
C ARG A 681 11.75 9.56 -10.42
N LEU A 682 11.40 10.49 -11.30
CA LEU A 682 12.32 11.35 -12.01
C LEU A 682 12.29 12.75 -11.38
N ASN A 683 13.39 13.15 -10.77
CA ASN A 683 13.56 14.50 -10.24
C ASN A 683 14.41 15.32 -11.22
N ILE A 684 13.87 16.42 -11.73
CA ILE A 684 14.55 17.34 -12.64
C ILE A 684 14.75 18.68 -11.93
N GLU A 685 15.98 19.16 -11.91
CA GLU A 685 16.31 20.49 -11.41
C GLU A 685 16.74 21.38 -12.58
N GLY A 686 15.86 22.26 -13.05
CA GLY A 686 16.11 23.07 -14.25
C GLY A 686 14.86 23.41 -15.02
N SER A 687 14.90 23.21 -16.35
CA SER A 687 13.80 23.60 -17.23
C SER A 687 13.58 22.57 -18.34
N ILE A 688 12.30 22.27 -18.58
CA ILE A 688 11.83 21.39 -19.64
C ILE A 688 11.02 22.25 -20.62
N ILE A 689 11.39 22.20 -21.89
CA ILE A 689 10.72 22.87 -22.98
C ILE A 689 10.34 21.80 -24.01
N ALA A 690 9.05 21.72 -24.31
CA ALA A 690 8.50 20.94 -25.41
C ALA A 690 7.90 21.89 -26.44
N ASN A 691 7.73 21.41 -27.67
CA ASN A 691 7.26 22.20 -28.81
C ASN A 691 8.09 23.48 -29.07
N GLY A 692 9.41 23.43 -28.84
CA GLY A 692 10.31 24.54 -29.14
C GLY A 692 10.34 24.91 -30.63
N GLY A 693 10.01 23.96 -31.50
CA GLY A 693 9.94 24.11 -32.95
C GLY A 693 8.62 24.71 -33.44
N LEU A 694 7.62 24.86 -32.56
CA LEU A 694 6.27 25.33 -32.89
C LEU A 694 5.59 24.48 -33.98
N SER A 695 5.92 23.19 -34.04
CA SER A 695 5.37 22.25 -35.03
C SER A 695 4.42 21.20 -34.42
N GLY A 696 4.08 21.39 -33.14
CA GLY A 696 3.28 20.47 -32.35
C GLY A 696 4.14 19.48 -31.55
N GLY A 697 3.70 19.17 -30.34
CA GLY A 697 4.39 18.27 -29.41
C GLY A 697 4.07 18.61 -27.96
N GLY A 698 4.54 17.80 -27.02
CA GLY A 698 4.18 17.93 -25.61
C GLY A 698 5.19 17.33 -24.64
N VAL A 699 4.91 17.49 -23.34
CA VAL A 699 5.53 16.66 -22.31
C VAL A 699 4.69 15.40 -22.16
N ILE A 700 5.30 14.24 -22.38
CA ILE A 700 4.64 12.92 -22.31
C ILE A 700 5.20 12.20 -21.07
N LEU A 701 4.32 11.88 -20.12
CA LEU A 701 4.67 11.14 -18.90
C LEU A 701 4.02 9.76 -18.93
N ASP A 702 4.76 8.76 -19.39
CA ASP A 702 4.27 7.39 -19.50
C ASP A 702 4.48 6.57 -18.22
N ARG A 703 5.15 7.15 -17.21
CA ARG A 703 5.42 6.48 -15.92
C ARG A 703 4.12 5.99 -15.28
N SER A 704 4.12 4.75 -14.83
CA SER A 704 3.00 4.12 -14.12
C SER A 704 3.23 4.19 -12.60
N LEU A 705 2.18 4.53 -11.83
CA LEU A 705 2.27 4.58 -10.35
C LEU A 705 2.17 3.18 -9.76
N CYS A 706 3.30 2.47 -9.64
CA CYS A 706 3.31 1.11 -9.13
C CYS A 706 3.97 1.00 -7.77
N ALA A 707 3.50 0.03 -6.97
CA ALA A 707 4.04 -0.28 -5.65
C ALA A 707 4.30 0.99 -4.80
N ASN A 708 5.56 1.26 -4.42
CA ASN A 708 5.93 2.38 -3.56
C ASN A 708 5.84 3.76 -4.24
N LEU A 709 5.83 3.82 -5.57
CA LEU A 709 5.67 5.09 -6.30
C LEU A 709 4.25 5.63 -6.24
N ASN A 710 3.25 4.84 -5.83
CA ASN A 710 1.89 5.35 -5.65
C ASN A 710 1.79 6.44 -4.56
N LYS A 711 2.83 6.66 -3.75
CA LYS A 711 2.83 7.64 -2.66
C LYS A 711 3.14 9.06 -3.13
N CYS A 712 3.82 9.21 -4.27
CA CYS A 712 4.39 10.48 -4.71
C CYS A 712 4.35 10.63 -6.24
N PRO A 713 4.30 11.85 -6.79
CA PRO A 713 4.38 12.09 -8.24
C PRO A 713 5.55 11.36 -8.92
N ALA A 714 5.38 10.79 -10.12
CA ALA A 714 6.50 10.12 -10.79
C ALA A 714 7.49 11.11 -11.43
N LEU A 715 7.10 12.37 -11.60
CA LEU A 715 7.97 13.46 -12.04
C LEU A 715 7.94 14.59 -11.01
N SER A 716 9.13 15.06 -10.62
CA SER A 716 9.30 16.31 -9.89
C SER A 716 10.15 17.28 -10.69
N VAL A 717 9.69 18.51 -10.85
CA VAL A 717 10.45 19.59 -11.50
C VAL A 717 10.69 20.69 -10.49
N LYS A 718 11.94 20.86 -10.10
CA LYS A 718 12.39 21.94 -9.22
C LYS A 718 13.03 23.02 -10.06
N ILE A 719 12.57 24.27 -9.93
CA ILE A 719 13.25 25.38 -10.59
C ILE A 719 14.64 25.58 -9.97
N ASN A 720 15.62 25.86 -10.82
CA ASN A 720 16.92 26.35 -10.38
C ASN A 720 17.21 27.70 -11.05
N PRO A 721 16.92 28.82 -10.36
CA PRO A 721 17.11 30.16 -10.91
C PRO A 721 18.56 30.45 -11.31
N ARG A 722 19.54 29.78 -10.69
CA ARG A 722 20.96 29.97 -11.05
C ARG A 722 21.21 29.55 -12.48
N LEU A 723 20.71 28.38 -12.89
CA LEU A 723 20.82 27.88 -14.26
C LEU A 723 20.26 28.90 -15.28
N ILE A 724 19.18 29.60 -14.93
CA ILE A 724 18.55 30.63 -15.81
C ILE A 724 19.43 31.87 -15.89
N LEU A 725 19.91 32.37 -14.75
CA LEU A 725 20.76 33.58 -14.69
C LEU A 725 22.13 33.36 -15.34
N SER A 726 22.67 32.14 -15.20
CA SER A 726 23.92 31.68 -15.78
C SER A 726 23.77 31.13 -17.20
N SER A 727 22.63 31.36 -17.87
CA SER A 727 22.43 31.00 -19.27
C SER A 727 23.49 31.65 -20.17
N PRO A 728 24.06 30.90 -21.14
CA PRO A 728 25.01 31.48 -22.07
C PRO A 728 24.35 32.62 -22.85
N GLY A 729 25.11 33.68 -23.13
CA GLY A 729 24.61 34.91 -23.75
C GLY A 729 23.92 34.68 -25.11
N ILE A 730 24.23 33.58 -25.78
CA ILE A 730 23.60 33.11 -27.02
C ILE A 730 22.08 32.88 -26.91
N LEU A 731 21.58 32.62 -25.69
CA LEU A 731 20.15 32.45 -25.39
C LEU A 731 19.46 33.77 -25.02
N LYS A 732 20.25 34.82 -24.76
CA LYS A 732 19.75 36.14 -24.39
C LYS A 732 19.48 36.92 -25.67
N VAL A 733 18.34 37.61 -25.74
CA VAL A 733 18.01 38.46 -26.88
C VAL A 733 19.09 39.54 -27.01
N PRO A 734 19.81 39.63 -28.13
CA PRO A 734 20.80 40.69 -28.33
C PRO A 734 20.08 42.04 -28.45
N SER A 735 20.57 43.05 -27.74
CA SER A 735 20.11 44.43 -27.88
C SER A 735 20.61 44.98 -29.22
N TYR A 736 19.72 45.15 -30.19
CA TYR A 736 20.07 45.85 -31.44
C TYR A 736 19.86 47.35 -31.27
N ILE A 737 20.94 48.12 -31.36
CA ILE A 737 20.87 49.56 -31.56
C ILE A 737 20.97 49.80 -33.06
N TRP A 738 19.84 50.16 -33.68
CA TRP A 738 19.82 50.56 -35.07
C TRP A 738 20.34 51.99 -35.17
N LYS A 739 21.43 52.21 -35.92
CA LYS A 739 21.89 53.55 -36.31
C LYS A 739 21.49 53.75 -37.76
N GLU A 740 20.63 54.73 -38.01
CA GLU A 740 20.36 55.19 -39.36
C GLU A 740 21.66 55.78 -39.93
N VAL A 741 22.17 55.16 -41.00
CA VAL A 741 23.26 55.72 -41.80
C VAL A 741 22.59 56.30 -43.03
N ALA A 742 22.43 57.62 -43.07
CA ALA A 742 21.97 58.30 -44.27
C ALA A 742 22.97 58.06 -45.42
N PRO A 743 22.50 57.92 -46.68
CA PRO A 743 23.34 57.63 -47.83
C PRO A 743 24.53 58.58 -48.01
#